data_AF-A0A7Y6ZGS3-F1
#
_entry.id   AF-A0A7Y6ZGS3-F1
#
_cell.length_a   1.000
_cell.length_b   1.000
_cell.length_c   1.000
_cell.angle_alpha   90.00
_cell.angle_beta   90.00
_cell.angle_gamma   90.00
#
_symmetry.space_group_name_H-M   'P 1'
#
loop_
_entity.id
_entity.type
_entity.pdbx_description
1 polymer ?
#
loop_
_entity_poly.entity_id
_entity_poly.type
_entity_poly.pdbx_seq_one_letter_code
_entity_poly.pdbx_strand_id
1 'polypeptide(L)'
;FFDYDKDGDLDVYLLNNSYQAIGSFNKMQNERPNRDPVGGDKLFRNDGEKFTDVSEEAGIYGSVIGFGLGITIGDVNQDTWPDIFISNDFFERDYLYINNQDGTFTESLESAMRSISAASMGADIADINGDGLLDIFVTDMLPEPLERLKQVTTFENWDKFQFNKNHGYHYQYSRNMLHINNGDGTFSEMGRLANVEATDWSWGALIFDMDSDGLRDLFVANGIYQDITDLDYLNFIDDEETKVKIITGEGVDYHALIDPIPVNPVPNYAFHNEGDLRFVNKAKEWGLGEPIHSNGAAYGDLNNDGYPDLIVNNVNRSAQIFINQAHSLLPENHFIQLNLIGKGMNTEAIGTQILAKSNDQVFYLEQMPNRGFQSSVDPKITIGLGEITQLDELTVTWPDNSQTVLQNVPADQLLELRWEDAVSSDALAEKSNTPIFKLENTGKLNFTHQENPFVDFDRDRLTYHMFSTEGPAFAKGDVNGDGWDDLFFGGAKGFAGQLFLGKKNGEFIPSPQKAFEQDALSEDTDALFFDANGDGALDLFVTSGGNEFPLYSPDLADRLYLNDGKGNFKKETESGFQAIKGSSSVVQEIDINEDGNADLFVGERLVPFVYGAPASSHIWVNDGSGKFNEQTAQLAPQLQELGMVTDAKRVDWDADGKSDLVLVGDWMAPTFFRNTGGKLEKIEMPEMENLKGWYRSLEVADLNQDNLPDLILGNQGLNTRFKANPEQGIQMYLNDFDQNGSIEQVFTILKDGVTVPYTLKHELEMQIPSIKKKYIKYANYNNQTLDQIFNSDVLSKSIVLEANHLESGVLINLGQGNFEWKSFPIEAQKSWVFASEVYDFNQDG
;
A
#
# COMPACT_ATOMS: atom_id res chain seq x y z
N PHE A 1 4.23 -30.43 10.80
CA PHE A 1 4.49 -30.95 12.16
C PHE A 1 5.21 -29.86 12.93
N PHE A 2 4.81 -29.59 14.16
CA PHE A 2 5.40 -28.57 15.05
C PHE A 2 4.91 -28.83 16.48
N ASP A 3 5.60 -28.34 17.50
CA ASP A 3 5.25 -28.51 18.93
C ASP A 3 4.47 -27.28 19.40
N TYR A 4 3.13 -27.29 19.27
CA TYR A 4 2.34 -26.07 19.51
C TYR A 4 2.06 -25.81 20.99
N ASP A 5 2.09 -26.86 21.82
CA ASP A 5 1.84 -26.78 23.26
C ASP A 5 3.12 -26.91 24.12
N LYS A 6 4.30 -26.99 23.47
CA LYS A 6 5.65 -27.06 24.06
C LYS A 6 5.84 -28.24 25.02
N ASP A 7 5.20 -29.38 24.72
CA ASP A 7 5.30 -30.58 25.56
C ASP A 7 6.47 -31.52 25.18
N GLY A 8 7.17 -31.20 24.09
CA GLY A 8 8.39 -31.87 23.62
C GLY A 8 8.15 -32.97 22.59
N ASP A 9 6.91 -33.16 22.14
CA ASP A 9 6.58 -33.97 20.97
C ASP A 9 6.02 -33.10 19.81
N LEU A 10 5.74 -33.70 18.64
CA LEU A 10 5.33 -32.94 17.45
C LEU A 10 3.87 -33.23 17.07
N ASP A 11 3.11 -32.16 16.99
CA ASP A 11 1.70 -32.14 16.59
C ASP A 11 1.53 -31.97 15.08
N VAL A 12 0.28 -32.10 14.62
CA VAL A 12 -0.06 -32.04 13.18
C VAL A 12 -1.13 -30.99 12.93
N TYR A 13 -0.77 -29.95 12.18
CA TYR A 13 -1.75 -29.21 11.39
C TYR A 13 -1.93 -29.89 10.03
N LEU A 14 -3.17 -30.26 9.70
CA LEU A 14 -3.58 -30.81 8.41
C LEU A 14 -4.46 -29.77 7.70
N LEU A 15 -3.87 -29.08 6.74
CA LEU A 15 -4.57 -28.19 5.82
C LEU A 15 -5.44 -29.01 4.87
N ASN A 16 -6.69 -28.58 4.71
CA ASN A 16 -7.62 -29.16 3.75
C ASN A 16 -8.16 -28.09 2.80
N ASN A 17 -8.78 -28.57 1.73
CA ASN A 17 -9.41 -27.73 0.72
C ASN A 17 -10.86 -28.18 0.55
N SER A 18 -11.80 -27.25 0.59
CA SER A 18 -13.23 -27.53 0.47
C SER A 18 -13.56 -28.25 -0.83
N TYR A 19 -14.34 -29.34 -0.73
CA TYR A 19 -14.80 -30.12 -1.88
C TYR A 19 -16.09 -29.56 -2.53
N GLN A 20 -16.66 -28.49 -1.97
CA GLN A 20 -17.88 -27.89 -2.47
C GLN A 20 -17.58 -26.93 -3.61
N ALA A 21 -18.47 -26.87 -4.60
CA ALA A 21 -18.30 -25.96 -5.72
C ALA A 21 -18.42 -24.50 -5.26
N ILE A 22 -17.48 -23.65 -5.67
CA ILE A 22 -17.41 -22.22 -5.31
C ILE A 22 -18.75 -21.49 -5.54
N GLY A 23 -19.42 -21.79 -6.66
CA GLY A 23 -20.71 -21.19 -7.01
C GLY A 23 -21.90 -21.64 -6.15
N SER A 24 -21.72 -22.59 -5.23
CA SER A 24 -22.78 -23.07 -4.32
C SER A 24 -22.90 -22.23 -3.04
N PHE A 25 -21.90 -21.40 -2.72
CA PHE A 25 -21.87 -20.61 -1.51
C PHE A 25 -22.63 -19.28 -1.65
N ASN A 26 -23.33 -18.91 -0.58
CA ASN A 26 -23.98 -17.61 -0.49
C ASN A 26 -23.03 -16.60 0.18
N LYS A 27 -22.35 -15.80 -0.63
CA LYS A 27 -21.41 -14.77 -0.14
C LYS A 27 -22.04 -13.67 0.73
N MET A 28 -23.37 -13.60 0.83
CA MET A 28 -24.05 -12.68 1.74
C MET A 28 -24.13 -13.21 3.18
N GLN A 29 -23.78 -14.48 3.41
CA GLN A 29 -23.80 -15.11 4.73
C GLN A 29 -22.38 -15.33 5.21
N ASN A 30 -22.15 -15.07 6.50
CA ASN A 30 -20.88 -15.39 7.13
C ASN A 30 -20.80 -16.90 7.40
N GLU A 31 -20.22 -17.63 6.44
CA GLU A 31 -20.03 -19.08 6.50
C GLU A 31 -18.71 -19.48 7.19
N ARG A 32 -17.80 -18.52 7.46
CA ARG A 32 -16.48 -18.76 8.07
C ARG A 32 -16.53 -19.57 9.39
N PRO A 33 -17.49 -19.33 10.31
CA PRO A 33 -17.58 -20.12 11.55
C PRO A 33 -18.11 -21.53 11.34
N ASN A 34 -18.71 -21.84 10.19
CA ASN A 34 -19.33 -23.14 9.95
C ASN A 34 -18.25 -24.17 9.61
N ARG A 35 -18.02 -25.10 10.53
CA ARG A 35 -17.02 -26.16 10.35
C ARG A 35 -17.50 -27.22 9.35
N ASP A 36 -16.67 -27.56 8.37
CA ASP A 36 -16.77 -28.78 7.59
C ASP A 36 -16.10 -29.96 8.35
N PRO A 37 -16.88 -30.94 8.84
CA PRO A 37 -16.33 -32.05 9.62
C PRO A 37 -15.40 -32.98 8.81
N VAL A 38 -15.50 -32.94 7.48
CA VAL A 38 -14.73 -33.80 6.56
C VAL A 38 -13.61 -33.01 5.89
N GLY A 39 -13.95 -31.86 5.30
CA GLY A 39 -13.06 -31.08 4.44
C GLY A 39 -12.43 -29.84 5.09
N GLY A 40 -12.73 -29.55 6.35
CA GLY A 40 -12.14 -28.41 7.07
C GLY A 40 -10.75 -28.75 7.62
N ASP A 41 -9.93 -27.72 7.83
CA ASP A 41 -8.62 -27.84 8.47
C ASP A 41 -8.69 -28.53 9.83
N LYS A 42 -7.58 -29.17 10.22
CA LYS A 42 -7.47 -29.90 11.48
C LYS A 42 -6.17 -29.64 12.20
N LEU A 43 -6.25 -29.43 13.51
CA LEU A 43 -5.12 -29.50 14.43
C LEU A 43 -5.26 -30.77 15.27
N PHE A 44 -4.23 -31.60 15.23
CA PHE A 44 -4.14 -32.81 16.03
C PHE A 44 -3.03 -32.70 17.06
N ARG A 45 -3.40 -32.80 18.33
CA ARG A 45 -2.44 -32.99 19.41
C ARG A 45 -1.92 -34.42 19.39
N ASN A 46 -0.62 -34.59 19.54
CA ASN A 46 -0.02 -35.88 19.75
C ASN A 46 -0.21 -36.33 21.22
N ASP A 47 -0.82 -37.51 21.42
CA ASP A 47 -0.96 -38.13 22.75
C ASP A 47 -0.07 -39.39 22.84
N GLY A 48 1.09 -39.38 22.17
CA GLY A 48 2.06 -40.47 22.10
C GLY A 48 1.77 -41.48 20.98
N GLU A 49 0.98 -42.53 21.25
CA GLU A 49 0.69 -43.58 20.25
C GLU A 49 -0.41 -43.20 19.25
N LYS A 50 -1.04 -42.03 19.43
CA LYS A 50 -2.17 -41.56 18.60
C LYS A 50 -2.19 -40.03 18.54
N PHE A 51 -2.85 -39.53 17.51
CA PHE A 51 -3.19 -38.12 17.34
C PHE A 51 -4.67 -37.90 17.68
N THR A 52 -4.98 -36.86 18.47
CA THR A 52 -6.35 -36.47 18.85
C THR A 52 -6.69 -35.14 18.20
N ASP A 53 -7.80 -35.08 17.46
CA ASP A 53 -8.31 -33.85 16.84
C ASP A 53 -8.77 -32.89 17.95
N VAL A 54 -8.06 -31.79 18.10
CA VAL A 54 -8.33 -30.73 19.10
C VAL A 54 -8.80 -29.45 18.44
N SER A 55 -9.08 -29.46 17.13
CA SER A 55 -9.26 -28.24 16.34
C SER A 55 -10.32 -27.28 16.88
N GLU A 56 -11.47 -27.80 17.32
CA GLU A 56 -12.56 -26.98 17.87
C GLU A 56 -12.22 -26.43 19.27
N GLU A 57 -11.55 -27.23 20.11
CA GLU A 57 -11.08 -26.80 21.44
C GLU A 57 -9.97 -25.74 21.34
N ALA A 58 -9.07 -25.91 20.37
CA ALA A 58 -7.96 -25.01 20.12
C ALA A 58 -8.35 -23.72 19.36
N GLY A 59 -9.59 -23.60 18.88
CA GLY A 59 -10.05 -22.41 18.16
C GLY A 59 -9.64 -22.33 16.68
N ILE A 60 -9.19 -23.43 16.08
CA ILE A 60 -8.82 -23.50 14.66
C ILE A 60 -10.08 -23.58 13.79
N TYR A 61 -10.24 -22.66 12.84
CA TYR A 61 -11.34 -22.75 11.88
C TYR A 61 -11.18 -23.98 10.97
N GLY A 62 -12.25 -24.74 10.83
CA GLY A 62 -12.37 -25.75 9.77
C GLY A 62 -13.44 -25.33 8.77
N SER A 63 -13.40 -24.07 8.33
CA SER A 63 -14.47 -23.41 7.56
C SER A 63 -14.90 -24.20 6.32
N VAL A 64 -16.22 -24.28 6.07
CA VAL A 64 -16.79 -24.86 4.83
C VAL A 64 -16.38 -24.12 3.56
N ILE A 65 -16.00 -22.85 3.69
CA ILE A 65 -15.49 -22.00 2.61
C ILE A 65 -13.95 -21.87 2.66
N GLY A 66 -13.26 -22.67 3.47
CA GLY A 66 -11.80 -22.73 3.51
C GLY A 66 -11.22 -23.47 2.30
N PHE A 67 -10.40 -22.77 1.53
CA PHE A 67 -9.68 -23.31 0.36
C PHE A 67 -8.18 -23.25 0.62
N GLY A 68 -7.72 -24.00 1.60
CA GLY A 68 -6.34 -23.99 2.06
C GLY A 68 -5.34 -24.41 0.96
N LEU A 69 -4.26 -23.63 0.79
CA LEU A 69 -3.19 -23.90 -0.17
C LEU A 69 -1.77 -23.85 0.43
N GLY A 70 -1.56 -23.15 1.55
CA GLY A 70 -0.27 -23.05 2.23
C GLY A 70 -0.40 -23.05 3.75
N ILE A 71 0.61 -23.61 4.43
CA ILE A 71 0.79 -23.54 5.89
C ILE A 71 2.18 -22.97 6.14
N THR A 72 2.27 -21.96 6.98
CA THR A 72 3.53 -21.37 7.40
C THR A 72 3.50 -21.20 8.92
N ILE A 73 4.58 -21.57 9.60
CA ILE A 73 4.68 -21.55 11.06
C ILE A 73 5.86 -20.66 11.45
N GLY A 74 5.65 -19.79 12.44
CA GLY A 74 6.72 -19.01 13.07
C GLY A 74 6.19 -18.14 14.20
N ASP A 75 7.07 -17.68 15.09
CA ASP A 75 6.73 -16.77 16.20
C ASP A 75 6.71 -15.32 15.71
N VAL A 76 5.51 -14.79 15.40
CA VAL A 76 5.38 -13.43 14.85
C VAL A 76 5.27 -12.36 15.93
N ASN A 77 5.02 -12.75 17.18
CA ASN A 77 4.82 -11.82 18.30
C ASN A 77 5.99 -11.81 19.30
N GLN A 78 7.04 -12.61 19.04
CA GLN A 78 8.26 -12.77 19.84
C GLN A 78 8.02 -13.30 21.26
N ASP A 79 7.01 -14.14 21.46
CA ASP A 79 6.69 -14.75 22.76
C ASP A 79 7.28 -16.17 22.95
N THR A 80 8.02 -16.64 21.95
CA THR A 80 8.62 -17.98 21.77
C THR A 80 7.67 -19.10 21.39
N TRP A 81 6.37 -18.86 21.29
CA TRP A 81 5.39 -19.87 20.90
C TRP A 81 5.13 -19.82 19.40
N PRO A 82 4.98 -20.99 18.75
CA PRO A 82 4.74 -21.01 17.32
C PRO A 82 3.31 -20.53 17.00
N ASP A 83 3.22 -19.52 16.13
CA ASP A 83 2.00 -19.06 15.50
C ASP A 83 1.78 -19.74 14.14
N ILE A 84 0.57 -19.63 13.60
CA ILE A 84 0.20 -20.30 12.34
C ILE A 84 -0.37 -19.27 11.36
N PHE A 85 0.21 -19.21 10.17
CA PHE A 85 -0.35 -18.50 9.02
C PHE A 85 -0.84 -19.51 7.97
N ILE A 86 -2.07 -19.31 7.48
CA ILE A 86 -2.73 -20.18 6.49
C ILE A 86 -3.15 -19.36 5.28
N SER A 87 -2.72 -19.79 4.09
CA SER A 87 -3.14 -19.23 2.82
C SER A 87 -4.46 -19.84 2.34
N ASN A 88 -5.46 -19.01 2.04
CA ASN A 88 -6.74 -19.41 1.47
C ASN A 88 -6.97 -18.79 0.09
N ASP A 89 -7.52 -19.60 -0.82
CA ASP A 89 -7.90 -19.15 -2.17
C ASP A 89 -9.32 -18.53 -2.23
N PHE A 90 -9.61 -17.90 -3.37
CA PHE A 90 -10.88 -17.34 -3.81
C PHE A 90 -11.40 -16.09 -3.08
N PHE A 91 -12.10 -16.31 -1.97
CA PHE A 91 -12.83 -15.24 -1.29
C PHE A 91 -12.80 -15.41 0.23
N GLU A 92 -12.47 -16.60 0.73
CA GLU A 92 -12.11 -16.75 2.13
C GLU A 92 -10.79 -16.04 2.36
N ARG A 93 -10.62 -15.48 3.55
CA ARG A 93 -9.40 -14.76 3.91
C ARG A 93 -8.39 -15.74 4.44
N ASP A 94 -7.13 -15.35 4.41
CA ASP A 94 -6.08 -16.03 5.15
C ASP A 94 -6.42 -16.10 6.66
N TYR A 95 -5.71 -16.97 7.37
CA TYR A 95 -5.79 -17.03 8.83
C TYR A 95 -4.43 -16.71 9.43
N LEU A 96 -4.40 -15.82 10.41
CA LEU A 96 -3.25 -15.62 11.29
C LEU A 96 -3.67 -16.02 12.71
N TYR A 97 -3.25 -17.19 13.16
CA TYR A 97 -3.55 -17.72 14.48
C TYR A 97 -2.39 -17.44 15.43
N ILE A 98 -2.63 -16.58 16.42
CA ILE A 98 -1.69 -16.31 17.50
C ILE A 98 -1.90 -17.31 18.62
N ASN A 99 -0.83 -17.95 19.09
CA ASN A 99 -0.87 -18.96 20.14
C ASN A 99 -1.11 -18.30 21.52
N ASN A 100 -2.14 -18.75 22.23
CA ASN A 100 -2.48 -18.20 23.54
C ASN A 100 -1.66 -18.82 24.69
N GLN A 101 -0.73 -19.75 24.40
CA GLN A 101 0.13 -20.45 25.37
C GLN A 101 -0.62 -21.37 26.35
N ASP A 102 -1.86 -21.73 26.02
CA ASP A 102 -2.73 -22.59 26.84
C ASP A 102 -3.37 -23.74 26.04
N GLY A 103 -2.84 -23.99 24.84
CA GLY A 103 -3.36 -24.98 23.90
C GLY A 103 -4.43 -24.44 22.95
N THR A 104 -4.73 -23.12 23.00
CA THR A 104 -5.69 -22.46 22.12
C THR A 104 -5.05 -21.36 21.28
N PHE A 105 -5.74 -20.92 20.22
CA PHE A 105 -5.31 -19.87 19.32
C PHE A 105 -6.35 -18.76 19.19
N THR A 106 -5.88 -17.55 18.89
CA THR A 106 -6.71 -16.39 18.52
C THR A 106 -6.44 -16.01 17.08
N GLU A 107 -7.47 -16.08 16.23
CA GLU A 107 -7.38 -15.62 14.84
C GLU A 107 -7.40 -14.08 14.79
N SER A 108 -6.33 -13.50 14.25
CA SER A 108 -5.97 -12.08 14.43
C SER A 108 -5.71 -11.34 13.10
N LEU A 109 -6.04 -11.92 11.94
CA LEU A 109 -5.68 -11.36 10.63
C LEU A 109 -6.22 -9.93 10.44
N GLU A 110 -7.50 -9.68 10.74
CA GLU A 110 -8.11 -8.36 10.51
C GLU A 110 -7.48 -7.25 11.37
N SER A 111 -7.07 -7.58 12.59
CA SER A 111 -6.39 -6.64 13.50
C SER A 111 -4.92 -6.44 13.15
N ALA A 112 -4.27 -7.47 12.60
CA ALA A 112 -2.84 -7.45 12.30
C ALA A 112 -2.54 -6.88 10.91
N MET A 113 -3.38 -7.16 9.91
CA MET A 113 -3.12 -6.86 8.49
C MET A 113 -4.26 -6.03 7.90
N ARG A 114 -3.94 -4.83 7.39
CA ARG A 114 -4.95 -3.90 6.83
C ARG A 114 -5.43 -4.29 5.42
N SER A 115 -4.61 -4.98 4.65
CA SER A 115 -4.90 -5.46 3.29
C SER A 115 -4.24 -6.81 3.08
N ILE A 116 -4.89 -7.70 2.33
CA ILE A 116 -4.45 -9.08 2.11
C ILE A 116 -4.63 -9.49 0.65
N SER A 117 -4.00 -10.60 0.25
CA SER A 117 -4.20 -11.18 -1.09
C SER A 117 -5.65 -11.64 -1.26
N ALA A 118 -6.16 -11.54 -2.49
CA ALA A 118 -7.50 -12.03 -2.83
C ALA A 118 -7.53 -13.54 -3.07
N ALA A 119 -6.41 -14.12 -3.47
CA ALA A 119 -6.30 -15.52 -3.83
C ALA A 119 -4.92 -16.04 -3.45
N SER A 120 -4.74 -16.32 -2.16
CA SER A 120 -3.45 -16.71 -1.60
C SER A 120 -3.11 -18.14 -2.01
N MET A 121 -2.04 -18.30 -2.78
CA MET A 121 -1.60 -19.58 -3.35
C MET A 121 -0.55 -20.30 -2.51
N GLY A 122 0.02 -19.61 -1.54
CA GLY A 122 1.07 -20.07 -0.64
C GLY A 122 1.70 -18.90 0.12
N ALA A 123 2.56 -19.22 1.09
CA ALA A 123 3.31 -18.21 1.82
C ALA A 123 4.63 -18.78 2.35
N ASP A 124 5.55 -17.89 2.71
CA ASP A 124 6.73 -18.20 3.51
C ASP A 124 7.00 -17.07 4.52
N ILE A 125 7.74 -17.38 5.59
CA ILE A 125 8.00 -16.48 6.71
C ILE A 125 9.49 -16.37 7.03
N ALA A 126 10.00 -15.15 7.12
CA ALA A 126 11.38 -14.89 7.51
C ALA A 126 11.55 -13.41 7.89
N ASP A 127 12.54 -13.10 8.73
CA ASP A 127 13.11 -11.77 8.90
C ASP A 127 13.81 -11.32 7.60
N ILE A 128 13.13 -10.48 6.80
CA ILE A 128 13.56 -10.07 5.46
C ILE A 128 14.43 -8.81 5.51
N ASN A 129 14.17 -7.92 6.47
CA ASN A 129 14.85 -6.63 6.60
C ASN A 129 15.99 -6.64 7.65
N GLY A 130 16.20 -7.75 8.36
CA GLY A 130 17.28 -7.92 9.33
C GLY A 130 17.03 -7.22 10.67
N ASP A 131 15.78 -6.93 11.02
CA ASP A 131 15.43 -6.28 12.29
C ASP A 131 15.16 -7.28 13.44
N GLY A 132 15.15 -8.58 13.11
CA GLY A 132 14.89 -9.68 14.03
C GLY A 132 13.42 -10.03 14.24
N LEU A 133 12.51 -9.47 13.44
CA LEU A 133 11.08 -9.79 13.42
C LEU A 133 10.76 -10.65 12.20
N LEU A 134 9.82 -11.59 12.34
CA LEU A 134 9.40 -12.40 11.20
C LEU A 134 8.39 -11.67 10.32
N ASP A 135 8.72 -11.53 9.04
CA ASP A 135 7.87 -11.00 7.97
C ASP A 135 7.21 -12.13 7.17
N ILE A 136 6.06 -11.87 6.55
CA ILE A 136 5.30 -12.88 5.80
C ILE A 136 5.19 -12.44 4.33
N PHE A 137 5.63 -13.30 3.41
CA PHE A 137 5.38 -13.13 1.98
C PHE A 137 4.31 -14.11 1.49
N VAL A 138 3.30 -13.61 0.80
CA VAL A 138 2.13 -14.37 0.32
C VAL A 138 2.05 -14.27 -1.21
N THR A 139 1.89 -15.41 -1.87
CA THR A 139 1.78 -15.50 -3.33
C THR A 139 0.34 -15.42 -3.83
N ASP A 140 0.13 -14.86 -5.02
CA ASP A 140 -1.13 -14.71 -5.77
C ASP A 140 -0.82 -14.94 -7.28
N MET A 141 -1.71 -14.52 -8.18
CA MET A 141 -1.71 -14.83 -9.61
C MET A 141 -1.53 -13.60 -10.51
N LEU A 142 -1.04 -12.47 -9.98
CA LEU A 142 -0.86 -11.23 -10.77
C LEU A 142 0.38 -11.32 -11.67
N PRO A 143 0.26 -11.22 -13.01
CA PRO A 143 1.43 -11.22 -13.90
C PRO A 143 2.14 -9.88 -13.95
N GLU A 144 3.48 -9.90 -13.99
CA GLU A 144 4.31 -8.69 -14.17
C GLU A 144 4.27 -8.14 -15.62
N PRO A 145 4.45 -8.94 -16.69
CA PRO A 145 4.50 -8.37 -18.04
C PRO A 145 3.14 -7.81 -18.44
N LEU A 146 3.09 -6.53 -18.82
CA LEU A 146 1.84 -5.84 -19.17
C LEU A 146 1.01 -6.57 -20.25
N GLU A 147 1.67 -7.20 -21.23
CA GLU A 147 1.00 -8.00 -22.26
C GLU A 147 0.23 -9.17 -21.65
N ARG A 148 0.89 -9.88 -20.73
CA ARG A 148 0.34 -11.05 -20.03
C ARG A 148 -0.76 -10.63 -19.08
N LEU A 149 -0.53 -9.59 -18.27
CA LEU A 149 -1.54 -8.99 -17.38
C LEU A 149 -2.82 -8.65 -18.16
N LYS A 150 -2.71 -8.00 -19.33
CA LYS A 150 -3.87 -7.67 -20.15
C LYS A 150 -4.58 -8.88 -20.79
N GLN A 151 -3.92 -10.05 -20.84
CA GLN A 151 -4.47 -11.28 -21.41
C GLN A 151 -5.21 -12.14 -20.38
N VAL A 152 -4.77 -12.16 -19.12
CA VAL A 152 -5.25 -13.13 -18.11
C VAL A 152 -5.81 -12.50 -16.83
N THR A 153 -5.73 -11.18 -16.68
CA THR A 153 -6.17 -10.49 -15.45
C THR A 153 -7.41 -9.64 -15.67
N THR A 154 -8.31 -9.67 -14.70
CA THR A 154 -9.40 -8.69 -14.54
C THR A 154 -9.40 -8.25 -13.09
N PHE A 155 -9.30 -6.94 -12.86
CA PHE A 155 -9.34 -6.40 -11.51
C PHE A 155 -10.78 -6.31 -10.99
N GLU A 156 -10.94 -6.40 -9.68
CA GLU A 156 -12.24 -6.16 -9.06
C GLU A 156 -12.65 -4.70 -9.24
N ASN A 157 -13.91 -4.48 -9.63
CA ASN A 157 -14.47 -3.14 -9.66
C ASN A 157 -14.92 -2.70 -8.26
N TRP A 158 -15.25 -1.41 -8.12
CA TRP A 158 -15.66 -0.82 -6.84
C TRP A 158 -16.86 -1.54 -6.21
N ASP A 159 -17.88 -1.87 -6.99
CA ASP A 159 -19.07 -2.58 -6.50
C ASP A 159 -18.73 -3.93 -5.89
N LYS A 160 -17.90 -4.74 -6.57
CA LYS A 160 -17.48 -6.05 -6.08
C LYS A 160 -16.62 -5.92 -4.83
N PHE A 161 -15.70 -4.96 -4.81
CA PHE A 161 -14.86 -4.66 -3.65
C PHE A 161 -15.71 -4.26 -2.42
N GLN A 162 -16.64 -3.32 -2.59
CA GLN A 162 -17.56 -2.90 -1.53
C GLN A 162 -18.48 -4.04 -1.09
N PHE A 163 -18.97 -4.85 -2.02
CA PHE A 163 -19.73 -6.04 -1.70
C PHE A 163 -18.92 -6.99 -0.82
N ASN A 164 -17.69 -7.33 -1.21
CA ASN A 164 -16.84 -8.25 -0.44
C ASN A 164 -16.56 -7.69 0.97
N LYS A 165 -16.14 -6.42 1.06
CA LYS A 165 -15.86 -5.73 2.33
C LYS A 165 -17.07 -5.75 3.27
N ASN A 166 -18.25 -5.35 2.78
CA ASN A 166 -19.47 -5.24 3.59
C ASN A 166 -20.02 -6.60 4.05
N HIS A 167 -19.56 -7.71 3.44
CA HIS A 167 -19.94 -9.07 3.83
C HIS A 167 -18.83 -9.82 4.58
N GLY A 168 -17.78 -9.11 5.06
CA GLY A 168 -16.80 -9.68 5.99
C GLY A 168 -15.63 -10.41 5.32
N TYR A 169 -15.32 -10.10 4.06
CA TYR A 169 -14.15 -10.65 3.34
C TYR A 169 -12.92 -9.73 3.40
N HIS A 170 -12.97 -8.67 4.21
CA HIS A 170 -11.86 -7.74 4.44
C HIS A 170 -11.37 -7.04 3.15
N TYR A 171 -10.23 -6.36 3.22
CA TYR A 171 -9.63 -5.65 2.08
C TYR A 171 -8.72 -6.58 1.27
N GLN A 172 -9.28 -7.20 0.23
CA GLN A 172 -8.60 -8.16 -0.64
C GLN A 172 -8.20 -7.55 -1.99
N TYR A 173 -7.00 -7.89 -2.47
CA TYR A 173 -6.49 -7.44 -3.78
C TYR A 173 -5.72 -8.57 -4.48
N SER A 174 -5.95 -8.75 -5.79
CA SER A 174 -5.28 -9.79 -6.61
C SER A 174 -3.82 -9.42 -6.91
N ARG A 175 -2.91 -9.80 -6.01
CA ARG A 175 -1.45 -9.63 -6.09
C ARG A 175 -0.75 -10.30 -4.91
N ASN A 176 0.54 -10.57 -5.06
CA ASN A 176 1.37 -10.99 -3.94
C ASN A 176 1.41 -9.88 -2.88
N MET A 177 1.57 -10.28 -1.62
CA MET A 177 1.70 -9.39 -0.49
C MET A 177 3.01 -9.65 0.25
N LEU A 178 3.70 -8.57 0.63
CA LEU A 178 4.84 -8.63 1.55
C LEU A 178 4.46 -7.90 2.83
N HIS A 179 4.16 -8.65 3.88
CA HIS A 179 3.76 -8.15 5.19
C HIS A 179 4.98 -7.99 6.09
N ILE A 180 5.47 -6.77 6.24
CA ILE A 180 6.58 -6.41 7.13
C ILE A 180 6.06 -6.23 8.55
N ASN A 181 6.68 -6.89 9.51
CA ASN A 181 6.27 -6.88 10.91
C ASN A 181 6.65 -5.57 11.60
N ASN A 182 5.68 -4.87 12.20
CA ASN A 182 5.94 -3.59 12.87
C ASN A 182 6.42 -3.76 14.33
N GLY A 183 6.44 -4.99 14.86
CA GLY A 183 6.83 -5.29 16.24
C GLY A 183 5.78 -4.94 17.30
N ASP A 184 4.56 -4.56 16.90
CA ASP A 184 3.45 -4.19 17.77
C ASP A 184 2.21 -5.08 17.58
N GLY A 185 2.39 -6.24 16.95
CA GLY A 185 1.31 -7.17 16.56
C GLY A 185 0.60 -6.79 15.26
N THR A 186 1.07 -5.76 14.55
CA THR A 186 0.57 -5.37 13.23
C THR A 186 1.63 -5.51 12.14
N PHE A 187 1.18 -5.55 10.89
CA PHE A 187 2.03 -5.63 9.71
C PHE A 187 1.74 -4.49 8.72
N SER A 188 2.81 -4.01 8.08
CA SER A 188 2.76 -3.10 6.92
C SER A 188 2.87 -3.91 5.63
N GLU A 189 1.90 -3.79 4.73
CA GLU A 189 2.00 -4.41 3.41
C GLU A 189 2.86 -3.56 2.47
N MET A 190 3.93 -4.11 1.90
CA MET A 190 4.98 -3.40 1.16
C MET A 190 5.33 -4.01 -0.21
N GLY A 191 4.55 -4.97 -0.73
CA GLY A 191 4.90 -5.77 -1.91
C GLY A 191 5.08 -4.96 -3.19
N ARG A 192 4.36 -3.84 -3.33
CA ARG A 192 4.50 -2.90 -4.47
C ARG A 192 5.77 -2.09 -4.38
N LEU A 193 6.05 -1.55 -3.20
CA LEU A 193 7.26 -0.79 -2.91
C LEU A 193 8.49 -1.69 -3.12
N ALA A 194 8.42 -2.91 -2.60
CA ALA A 194 9.49 -3.89 -2.68
C ALA A 194 9.66 -4.55 -4.06
N ASN A 195 8.74 -4.28 -5.01
CA ASN A 195 8.78 -4.83 -6.37
C ASN A 195 8.61 -6.36 -6.44
N VAL A 196 7.80 -6.93 -5.54
CA VAL A 196 7.49 -8.37 -5.47
C VAL A 196 6.00 -8.68 -5.65
N GLU A 197 5.16 -7.69 -5.98
CA GLU A 197 3.70 -7.84 -6.06
C GLU A 197 3.20 -8.79 -7.18
N ALA A 198 4.01 -9.01 -8.22
CA ALA A 198 3.55 -9.66 -9.44
C ALA A 198 4.54 -10.72 -9.93
N THR A 199 4.10 -11.98 -9.90
CA THR A 199 4.87 -13.14 -10.35
C THR A 199 4.07 -14.11 -11.22
N ASP A 200 2.91 -13.72 -11.78
CA ASP A 200 1.96 -14.60 -12.50
C ASP A 200 1.43 -15.73 -11.58
N TRP A 201 0.90 -16.83 -12.13
CA TRP A 201 0.30 -17.95 -11.40
C TRP A 201 1.28 -18.66 -10.46
N SER A 202 1.44 -18.09 -9.27
CA SER A 202 2.44 -18.50 -8.31
C SER A 202 1.90 -19.63 -7.43
N TRP A 203 2.77 -20.54 -7.03
CA TRP A 203 2.44 -21.62 -6.09
C TRP A 203 3.16 -21.39 -4.77
N GLY A 204 4.35 -21.99 -4.60
CA GLY A 204 5.17 -21.82 -3.40
C GLY A 204 6.17 -20.67 -3.51
N ALA A 205 6.28 -19.89 -2.44
CA ALA A 205 7.41 -19.01 -2.16
C ALA A 205 8.46 -19.74 -1.29
N LEU A 206 9.72 -19.36 -1.45
CA LEU A 206 10.83 -19.74 -0.56
C LEU A 206 11.67 -18.49 -0.28
N ILE A 207 11.91 -18.20 1.00
CA ILE A 207 12.77 -17.11 1.45
C ILE A 207 14.08 -17.71 1.97
N PHE A 208 15.17 -17.46 1.26
CA PHE A 208 16.52 -17.88 1.65
C PHE A 208 17.56 -17.04 0.92
N ASP A 209 18.74 -16.95 1.50
CA ASP A 209 19.87 -16.21 0.92
C ASP A 209 20.51 -17.05 -0.23
N MET A 210 20.29 -16.65 -1.49
CA MET A 210 20.73 -17.41 -2.67
C MET A 210 22.20 -17.17 -3.03
N ASP A 211 22.81 -16.07 -2.59
CA ASP A 211 24.19 -15.70 -2.93
C ASP A 211 25.11 -15.54 -1.70
N SER A 212 24.57 -15.77 -0.50
CA SER A 212 25.22 -15.69 0.80
C SER A 212 25.73 -14.30 1.17
N ASP A 213 25.11 -13.23 0.66
CA ASP A 213 25.45 -11.85 0.98
C ASP A 213 24.95 -11.37 2.36
N GLY A 214 24.15 -12.20 3.04
CA GLY A 214 23.58 -11.92 4.35
C GLY A 214 22.14 -11.37 4.30
N LEU A 215 21.60 -11.12 3.11
CA LEU A 215 20.23 -10.70 2.89
C LEU A 215 19.41 -11.87 2.36
N ARG A 216 18.13 -11.95 2.77
CA ARG A 216 17.27 -13.04 2.32
C ARG A 216 16.63 -12.69 1.00
N ASP A 217 16.83 -13.56 0.02
CA ASP A 217 16.19 -13.47 -1.27
C ASP A 217 14.84 -14.21 -1.30
N LEU A 218 14.10 -14.02 -2.38
CA LEU A 218 12.80 -14.63 -2.58
C LEU A 218 12.75 -15.41 -3.90
N PHE A 219 12.50 -16.71 -3.83
CA PHE A 219 12.20 -17.54 -4.99
C PHE A 219 10.70 -17.87 -5.07
N VAL A 220 10.13 -17.81 -6.27
CA VAL A 220 8.72 -18.16 -6.51
C VAL A 220 8.62 -19.16 -7.67
N ALA A 221 8.08 -20.33 -7.37
CA ALA A 221 7.71 -21.34 -8.37
C ALA A 221 6.40 -20.94 -9.06
N ASN A 222 6.40 -20.95 -10.39
CA ASN A 222 5.38 -20.30 -11.18
C ASN A 222 4.87 -21.16 -12.35
N GLY A 223 3.61 -20.95 -12.69
CA GLY A 223 2.97 -21.40 -13.91
C GLY A 223 1.83 -22.38 -13.68
N ILE A 224 0.82 -22.28 -14.53
CA ILE A 224 -0.25 -23.25 -14.68
C ILE A 224 -0.18 -23.85 -16.08
N TYR A 225 -0.35 -25.17 -16.21
CA TYR A 225 -0.18 -25.84 -17.51
C TYR A 225 -1.15 -25.30 -18.58
N GLN A 226 -2.37 -24.94 -18.19
CA GLN A 226 -3.40 -24.40 -19.07
C GLN A 226 -3.97 -23.13 -18.47
N ASP A 227 -3.96 -22.03 -19.23
CA ASP A 227 -4.42 -20.72 -18.79
C ASP A 227 -5.94 -20.63 -18.74
N ILE A 228 -6.52 -21.16 -17.67
CA ILE A 228 -7.98 -21.14 -17.46
C ILE A 228 -8.56 -19.72 -17.35
N THR A 229 -7.72 -18.72 -17.08
CA THR A 229 -8.08 -17.29 -16.97
C THR A 229 -7.83 -16.50 -18.26
N ASP A 230 -7.39 -17.14 -19.36
CA ASP A 230 -7.20 -16.45 -20.64
C ASP A 230 -8.52 -15.81 -21.12
N LEU A 231 -8.51 -14.50 -21.31
CA LEU A 231 -9.72 -13.72 -21.57
C LEU A 231 -10.31 -13.97 -22.96
N ASP A 232 -9.51 -14.41 -23.93
CA ASP A 232 -10.03 -14.83 -25.25
C ASP A 232 -10.70 -16.21 -25.16
N TYR A 233 -10.15 -17.12 -24.35
CA TYR A 233 -10.78 -18.41 -24.03
C TYR A 233 -12.08 -18.22 -23.23
N LEU A 234 -12.08 -17.38 -22.19
CA LEU A 234 -13.27 -17.08 -21.40
C LEU A 234 -14.39 -16.49 -22.28
N ASN A 235 -14.07 -15.59 -23.20
CA ASN A 235 -15.02 -15.08 -24.20
C ASN A 235 -15.54 -16.18 -25.14
N PHE A 236 -14.67 -17.12 -25.54
CA PHE A 236 -15.05 -18.23 -26.42
C PHE A 236 -16.05 -19.18 -25.75
N ILE A 237 -15.86 -19.52 -24.48
CA ILE A 237 -16.77 -20.41 -23.75
C ILE A 237 -18.05 -19.70 -23.26
N ASP A 238 -18.04 -18.38 -23.13
CA ASP A 238 -19.23 -17.61 -22.79
C ASP A 238 -20.20 -17.44 -23.98
N ASP A 239 -19.71 -17.61 -25.21
CA ASP A 239 -20.53 -17.56 -26.42
C ASP A 239 -21.64 -18.64 -26.44
N GLU A 240 -22.87 -18.20 -26.71
CA GLU A 240 -24.06 -19.06 -26.70
C GLU A 240 -24.00 -20.22 -27.71
N GLU A 241 -23.39 -20.02 -28.88
CA GLU A 241 -23.24 -21.08 -29.88
C GLU A 241 -22.25 -22.14 -29.39
N THR A 242 -21.17 -21.70 -28.74
CA THR A 242 -20.20 -22.59 -28.09
C THR A 242 -20.85 -23.37 -26.94
N LYS A 243 -21.57 -22.70 -26.04
CA LYS A 243 -22.29 -23.35 -24.91
C LYS A 243 -23.23 -24.45 -25.39
N VAL A 244 -24.01 -24.19 -26.44
CA VAL A 244 -24.95 -25.18 -27.01
C VAL A 244 -24.23 -26.38 -27.64
N LYS A 245 -23.03 -26.18 -28.20
CA LYS A 245 -22.22 -27.28 -28.77
C LYS A 245 -21.58 -28.15 -27.68
N ILE A 246 -21.15 -27.53 -26.58
CA ILE A 246 -20.44 -28.19 -25.48
C ILE A 246 -21.42 -28.88 -24.52
N ILE A 247 -22.57 -28.25 -24.25
CA ILE A 247 -23.60 -28.77 -23.35
C ILE A 247 -24.70 -29.42 -24.20
N THR A 248 -24.62 -30.75 -24.31
CA THR A 248 -25.62 -31.54 -25.04
C THR A 248 -26.61 -32.19 -24.08
N GLY A 249 -27.74 -32.69 -24.60
CA GLY A 249 -28.67 -33.50 -23.81
C GLY A 249 -28.07 -34.81 -23.26
N GLU A 250 -26.86 -35.20 -23.70
CA GLU A 250 -26.12 -36.38 -23.25
C GLU A 250 -25.02 -36.05 -22.21
N GLY A 251 -24.78 -34.77 -21.90
CA GLY A 251 -23.75 -34.31 -20.95
C GLY A 251 -22.83 -33.23 -21.53
N VAL A 252 -21.75 -32.94 -20.79
CA VAL A 252 -20.72 -31.94 -21.15
C VAL A 252 -19.60 -32.61 -21.94
N ASP A 253 -19.24 -32.07 -23.10
CA ASP A 253 -18.04 -32.46 -23.84
C ASP A 253 -16.80 -31.78 -23.23
N TYR A 254 -16.12 -32.49 -22.31
CA TYR A 254 -14.94 -31.98 -21.62
C TYR A 254 -13.74 -31.76 -22.56
N HIS A 255 -13.60 -32.51 -23.66
CA HIS A 255 -12.51 -32.28 -24.62
C HIS A 255 -12.71 -30.97 -25.36
N ALA A 256 -13.94 -30.67 -25.77
CA ALA A 256 -14.27 -29.38 -26.39
C ALA A 256 -14.06 -28.17 -25.45
N LEU A 257 -14.04 -28.38 -24.12
CA LEU A 257 -13.69 -27.36 -23.12
C LEU A 257 -12.18 -27.24 -22.89
N ILE A 258 -11.47 -28.37 -22.78
CA ILE A 258 -10.06 -28.39 -22.35
C ILE A 258 -9.10 -28.12 -23.52
N ASP A 259 -9.35 -28.69 -24.69
CA ASP A 259 -8.44 -28.60 -25.85
C ASP A 259 -8.18 -27.16 -26.33
N PRO A 260 -9.14 -26.20 -26.27
CA PRO A 260 -8.92 -24.82 -26.68
C PRO A 260 -8.12 -23.95 -25.68
N ILE A 261 -7.91 -24.41 -24.43
CA ILE A 261 -7.23 -23.60 -23.41
C ILE A 261 -5.76 -23.43 -23.81
N PRO A 262 -5.24 -22.19 -23.89
CA PRO A 262 -3.85 -21.98 -24.30
C PRO A 262 -2.87 -22.47 -23.22
N VAL A 263 -1.69 -22.89 -23.69
CA VAL A 263 -0.58 -23.39 -22.87
C VAL A 263 0.58 -22.42 -23.05
N ASN A 264 0.84 -21.58 -22.05
CA ASN A 264 1.92 -20.59 -22.07
C ASN A 264 2.85 -20.84 -20.88
N PRO A 265 4.07 -21.37 -21.08
CA PRO A 265 5.04 -21.50 -20.00
C PRO A 265 5.58 -20.13 -19.59
N VAL A 266 5.84 -19.95 -18.30
CA VAL A 266 6.33 -18.70 -17.70
C VAL A 266 7.59 -18.97 -16.87
N PRO A 267 8.56 -18.04 -16.81
CA PRO A 267 9.71 -18.21 -15.93
C PRO A 267 9.30 -18.23 -14.46
N ASN A 268 10.08 -18.94 -13.64
CA ASN A 268 10.08 -18.72 -12.20
C ASN A 268 10.70 -17.36 -11.88
N TYR A 269 10.45 -16.86 -10.67
CA TYR A 269 11.05 -15.62 -10.18
C TYR A 269 12.11 -15.92 -9.13
N ALA A 270 13.19 -15.13 -9.15
CA ALA A 270 14.24 -15.15 -8.14
C ALA A 270 14.62 -13.70 -7.88
N PHE A 271 14.08 -13.15 -6.80
CA PHE A 271 14.25 -11.77 -6.40
C PHE A 271 15.45 -11.66 -5.48
N HIS A 272 16.51 -11.01 -5.97
CA HIS A 272 17.67 -10.63 -5.17
C HIS A 272 17.31 -9.45 -4.28
N ASN A 273 17.58 -9.55 -2.98
CA ASN A 273 17.37 -8.51 -1.99
C ASN A 273 18.59 -7.59 -1.98
N GLU A 274 18.42 -6.35 -2.42
CA GLU A 274 19.51 -5.37 -2.46
C GLU A 274 19.53 -4.45 -1.23
N GLY A 275 18.85 -4.86 -0.14
CA GLY A 275 18.68 -4.08 1.09
C GLY A 275 17.53 -3.07 0.99
N ASP A 276 17.15 -2.47 2.12
CA ASP A 276 16.08 -1.47 2.22
C ASP A 276 14.80 -1.91 1.50
N LEU A 277 14.38 -3.17 1.68
CA LEU A 277 13.21 -3.78 1.02
C LEU A 277 13.21 -3.68 -0.52
N ARG A 278 14.35 -3.47 -1.17
CA ARG A 278 14.45 -3.33 -2.63
C ARG A 278 14.79 -4.67 -3.27
N PHE A 279 13.87 -5.24 -4.05
CA PHE A 279 14.11 -6.49 -4.75
C PHE A 279 14.21 -6.33 -6.26
N VAL A 280 15.14 -7.09 -6.86
CA VAL A 280 15.34 -7.16 -8.30
C VAL A 280 15.23 -8.60 -8.78
N ASN A 281 14.38 -8.86 -9.78
CA ASN A 281 14.28 -10.19 -10.36
C ASN A 281 15.55 -10.55 -11.16
N LYS A 282 16.34 -11.46 -10.62
CA LYS A 282 17.59 -12.00 -11.17
C LYS A 282 17.43 -13.38 -11.79
N ALA A 283 16.22 -13.92 -11.89
CA ALA A 283 15.98 -15.29 -12.39
C ALA A 283 16.76 -15.62 -13.68
N LYS A 284 16.75 -14.73 -14.67
CA LYS A 284 17.49 -14.95 -15.92
C LYS A 284 19.01 -14.95 -15.73
N GLU A 285 19.53 -14.04 -14.94
CA GLU A 285 20.97 -13.88 -14.69
C GLU A 285 21.52 -15.09 -13.91
N TRP A 286 20.72 -15.64 -13.00
CA TRP A 286 21.05 -16.83 -12.21
C TRP A 286 20.69 -18.16 -12.90
N GLY A 287 20.22 -18.13 -14.15
CA GLY A 287 19.92 -19.34 -14.93
C GLY A 287 18.58 -20.01 -14.60
N LEU A 288 17.72 -19.35 -13.84
CA LEU A 288 16.37 -19.76 -13.45
C LEU A 288 15.27 -19.23 -14.42
N GLY A 289 15.66 -18.44 -15.43
CA GLY A 289 14.73 -17.73 -16.31
C GLY A 289 14.17 -18.51 -17.50
N GLU A 290 14.34 -19.85 -17.57
CA GLU A 290 13.72 -20.66 -18.63
C GLU A 290 12.20 -20.74 -18.38
N PRO A 291 11.34 -20.36 -19.35
CA PRO A 291 9.90 -20.51 -19.20
C PRO A 291 9.48 -21.97 -19.04
N ILE A 292 8.75 -22.27 -17.97
CA ILE A 292 8.28 -23.62 -17.63
C ILE A 292 6.94 -23.55 -16.86
N HIS A 293 6.46 -24.68 -16.35
CA HIS A 293 5.35 -24.77 -15.42
C HIS A 293 5.85 -25.47 -14.16
N SER A 294 6.06 -24.73 -13.08
CA SER A 294 6.57 -25.23 -11.81
C SER A 294 5.51 -25.10 -10.72
N ASN A 295 5.56 -25.94 -9.69
CA ASN A 295 4.63 -25.84 -8.56
C ASN A 295 5.34 -25.86 -7.19
N GLY A 296 6.14 -26.89 -6.92
CA GLY A 296 6.89 -27.04 -5.68
C GLY A 296 8.37 -26.77 -5.89
N ALA A 297 9.02 -26.24 -4.87
CA ALA A 297 10.47 -26.10 -4.81
C ALA A 297 10.99 -26.39 -3.40
N ALA A 298 12.27 -26.71 -3.26
CA ALA A 298 12.96 -26.87 -2.00
C ALA A 298 14.43 -26.49 -2.17
N TYR A 299 15.05 -25.92 -1.12
CA TYR A 299 16.48 -25.63 -1.10
C TYR A 299 17.21 -26.46 -0.03
N GLY A 300 18.52 -26.61 -0.21
CA GLY A 300 19.40 -27.33 0.72
C GLY A 300 20.80 -27.48 0.15
N ASP A 301 21.79 -27.69 1.00
CA ASP A 301 23.20 -27.84 0.58
C ASP A 301 23.47 -29.32 0.18
N LEU A 302 23.27 -29.64 -1.10
CA LEU A 302 23.29 -31.03 -1.58
C LEU A 302 24.72 -31.56 -1.77
N ASN A 303 25.68 -30.66 -1.98
CA ASN A 303 27.06 -30.99 -2.29
C ASN A 303 28.01 -30.82 -1.06
N ASN A 304 27.51 -30.26 0.04
CA ASN A 304 28.21 -29.91 1.28
C ASN A 304 29.32 -28.87 1.09
N ASP A 305 29.06 -27.84 0.28
CA ASP A 305 29.97 -26.70 0.07
C ASP A 305 29.60 -25.46 0.89
N GLY A 306 28.48 -25.49 1.62
CA GLY A 306 28.02 -24.40 2.46
C GLY A 306 26.89 -23.56 1.86
N TYR A 307 26.68 -23.62 0.55
CA TYR A 307 25.76 -22.74 -0.17
C TYR A 307 24.51 -23.52 -0.60
N PRO A 308 23.28 -23.06 -0.26
CA PRO A 308 22.07 -23.82 -0.60
C PRO A 308 21.87 -23.96 -2.11
N ASP A 309 21.69 -25.19 -2.56
CA ASP A 309 21.24 -25.56 -3.91
C ASP A 309 19.69 -25.50 -3.97
N LEU A 310 19.12 -25.43 -5.18
CA LEU A 310 17.68 -25.36 -5.39
C LEU A 310 17.17 -26.53 -6.24
N ILE A 311 16.06 -27.14 -5.81
CA ILE A 311 15.33 -28.18 -6.53
C ILE A 311 13.94 -27.63 -6.88
N VAL A 312 13.56 -27.73 -8.15
CA VAL A 312 12.26 -27.27 -8.65
C VAL A 312 11.50 -28.42 -9.30
N ASN A 313 10.27 -28.65 -8.84
CA ASN A 313 9.36 -29.62 -9.41
C ASN A 313 8.53 -29.00 -10.54
N ASN A 314 8.45 -29.72 -11.66
CA ASN A 314 7.84 -29.23 -12.90
C ASN A 314 6.62 -30.05 -13.29
N VAL A 315 5.58 -29.38 -13.78
CA VAL A 315 4.37 -30.01 -14.30
C VAL A 315 4.66 -30.63 -15.67
N ASN A 316 4.35 -31.92 -15.83
CA ASN A 316 4.55 -32.68 -17.07
C ASN A 316 6.00 -32.67 -17.62
N ARG A 317 7.00 -32.40 -16.76
CA ARG A 317 8.43 -32.44 -17.09
C ARG A 317 9.24 -32.98 -15.91
N SER A 318 10.52 -33.29 -16.15
CA SER A 318 11.45 -33.68 -15.07
C SER A 318 11.73 -32.50 -14.14
N ALA A 319 11.96 -32.80 -12.86
CA ALA A 319 12.47 -31.82 -11.90
C ALA A 319 13.83 -31.26 -12.33
N GLN A 320 14.09 -30.00 -11.99
CA GLN A 320 15.37 -29.32 -12.20
C GLN A 320 16.14 -29.24 -10.89
N ILE A 321 17.47 -29.37 -10.98
CA ILE A 321 18.40 -29.19 -9.87
C ILE A 321 19.36 -28.08 -10.29
N PHE A 322 19.43 -27.02 -9.51
CA PHE A 322 20.34 -25.90 -9.68
C PHE A 322 21.40 -25.98 -8.61
N ILE A 323 22.64 -26.20 -9.03
CA ILE A 323 23.79 -26.22 -8.12
C ILE A 323 24.30 -24.80 -7.94
N ASN A 324 24.33 -24.32 -6.70
CA ASN A 324 24.82 -23.01 -6.37
C ASN A 324 26.34 -22.94 -6.57
N GLN A 325 26.81 -21.87 -7.22
CA GLN A 325 28.23 -21.67 -7.51
C GLN A 325 28.82 -20.46 -6.76
N ALA A 326 28.10 -19.92 -5.77
CA ALA A 326 28.55 -18.79 -4.97
C ALA A 326 29.94 -19.01 -4.36
N HIS A 327 30.27 -20.20 -3.84
CA HIS A 327 31.62 -20.52 -3.33
C HIS A 327 32.77 -20.20 -4.31
N SER A 328 32.52 -20.27 -5.63
CA SER A 328 33.50 -20.00 -6.69
C SER A 328 33.35 -18.60 -7.28
N LEU A 329 32.13 -18.08 -7.36
CA LEU A 329 31.81 -16.81 -8.02
C LEU A 329 31.90 -15.61 -7.08
N LEU A 330 31.66 -15.83 -5.78
CA LEU A 330 31.59 -14.86 -4.70
C LEU A 330 32.45 -15.35 -3.51
N PRO A 331 33.77 -15.56 -3.67
CA PRO A 331 34.64 -16.11 -2.63
C PRO A 331 34.79 -15.22 -1.38
N GLU A 332 34.33 -13.98 -1.44
CA GLU A 332 34.22 -13.03 -0.33
C GLU A 332 32.99 -13.26 0.55
N ASN A 333 31.97 -13.97 0.06
CA ASN A 333 30.75 -14.25 0.79
C ASN A 333 30.93 -15.50 1.65
N HIS A 334 30.75 -15.32 2.95
CA HIS A 334 30.93 -16.32 3.99
C HIS A 334 29.58 -16.87 4.46
N PHE A 335 29.62 -17.98 5.19
CA PHE A 335 28.41 -18.58 5.76
C PHE A 335 28.68 -19.18 7.14
N ILE A 336 27.61 -19.52 7.86
CA ILE A 336 27.66 -20.50 8.94
C ILE A 336 26.50 -21.49 8.81
N GLN A 337 26.80 -22.78 8.96
CA GLN A 337 25.78 -23.83 8.94
C GLN A 337 25.55 -24.38 10.35
N LEU A 338 24.30 -24.69 10.67
CA LEU A 338 23.89 -25.28 11.94
C LEU A 338 23.19 -26.62 11.67
N ASN A 339 23.72 -27.68 12.26
CA ASN A 339 23.03 -28.95 12.40
C ASN A 339 22.51 -29.06 13.84
N LEU A 340 21.20 -28.91 14.00
CA LEU A 340 20.53 -28.94 15.30
C LEU A 340 20.09 -30.36 15.64
N ILE A 341 20.56 -30.87 16.78
CA ILE A 341 20.23 -32.21 17.25
C ILE A 341 19.24 -32.09 18.41
N GLY A 342 18.01 -32.49 18.15
CA GLY A 342 16.90 -32.41 19.09
C GLY A 342 16.93 -33.46 20.20
N LYS A 343 15.87 -33.47 21.02
CA LYS A 343 15.72 -34.28 22.23
C LYS A 343 14.31 -34.88 22.28
N GLY A 344 14.17 -36.06 22.87
CA GLY A 344 12.86 -36.68 23.05
C GLY A 344 12.24 -37.11 21.72
N MET A 345 10.99 -36.69 21.46
CA MET A 345 10.28 -36.99 20.22
C MET A 345 10.48 -35.92 19.14
N ASN A 346 10.90 -34.72 19.52
CA ASN A 346 11.32 -33.67 18.60
C ASN A 346 12.82 -33.81 18.23
N THR A 347 13.14 -34.81 17.40
CA THR A 347 14.53 -35.19 17.08
C THR A 347 15.29 -34.20 16.21
N GLU A 348 14.58 -33.33 15.47
CA GLU A 348 15.15 -32.31 14.58
C GLU A 348 15.12 -30.90 15.19
N ALA A 349 14.74 -30.79 16.48
CA ALA A 349 14.64 -29.54 17.21
C ALA A 349 13.75 -28.49 16.52
N ILE A 350 12.64 -28.93 15.92
CA ILE A 350 11.64 -28.07 15.28
C ILE A 350 11.12 -27.04 16.30
N GLY A 351 11.03 -25.77 15.91
CA GLY A 351 10.68 -24.66 16.81
C GLY A 351 11.87 -24.00 17.50
N THR A 352 13.11 -24.40 17.20
CA THR A 352 14.30 -23.69 17.69
C THR A 352 14.44 -22.33 17.02
N GLN A 353 14.70 -21.29 17.81
CA GLN A 353 14.95 -19.92 17.35
C GLN A 353 16.44 -19.62 17.39
N ILE A 354 16.96 -18.95 16.36
CA ILE A 354 18.39 -18.70 16.16
C ILE A 354 18.57 -17.19 15.95
N LEU A 355 19.41 -16.59 16.79
CA LEU A 355 19.79 -15.19 16.71
C LEU A 355 21.32 -15.10 16.60
N ALA A 356 21.81 -14.66 15.45
CA ALA A 356 23.23 -14.34 15.25
C ALA A 356 23.43 -12.82 15.16
N LYS A 357 24.55 -12.33 15.67
CA LYS A 357 24.91 -10.90 15.66
C LYS A 357 26.34 -10.70 15.22
N SER A 358 26.57 -9.63 14.46
CA SER A 358 27.88 -9.12 14.10
C SER A 358 27.81 -7.61 13.94
N ASN A 359 28.51 -6.86 14.79
CA ASN A 359 28.35 -5.42 14.91
C ASN A 359 26.86 -5.03 15.11
N ASP A 360 26.32 -4.20 14.22
CA ASP A 360 24.93 -3.76 14.24
C ASP A 360 23.98 -4.69 13.45
N GLN A 361 24.52 -5.72 12.75
CA GLN A 361 23.73 -6.65 11.97
C GLN A 361 23.16 -7.78 12.83
N VAL A 362 21.90 -8.11 12.56
CA VAL A 362 21.13 -9.17 13.22
C VAL A 362 20.65 -10.16 12.16
N PHE A 363 20.77 -11.45 12.47
CA PHE A 363 20.22 -12.52 11.65
C PHE A 363 19.30 -13.37 12.53
N TYR A 364 18.00 -13.37 12.24
CA TYR A 364 17.00 -14.13 13.00
C TYR A 364 16.28 -15.21 12.19
N LEU A 365 16.45 -16.48 12.55
CA LEU A 365 15.86 -17.63 11.84
C LEU A 365 15.17 -18.58 12.80
N GLU A 366 14.23 -19.36 12.28
CA GLU A 366 13.58 -20.44 13.02
C GLU A 366 13.71 -21.78 12.28
N GLN A 367 13.89 -22.84 13.06
CA GLN A 367 13.95 -24.21 12.57
C GLN A 367 12.54 -24.72 12.26
N MET A 368 12.06 -24.39 11.06
CA MET A 368 10.78 -24.80 10.48
C MET A 368 10.98 -25.23 9.02
N PRO A 369 11.03 -26.54 8.71
CA PRO A 369 11.34 -27.05 7.37
C PRO A 369 10.12 -27.09 6.44
N ASN A 370 8.91 -26.93 6.97
CA ASN A 370 7.64 -26.90 6.23
C ASN A 370 7.45 -25.56 5.51
N ARG A 371 8.01 -25.46 4.29
CA ARG A 371 7.98 -24.26 3.45
C ARG A 371 7.61 -24.60 2.00
N GLY A 372 7.02 -23.63 1.30
CA GLY A 372 6.61 -23.77 -0.10
C GLY A 372 5.38 -24.66 -0.31
N PHE A 373 4.97 -24.80 -1.58
CA PHE A 373 3.77 -25.56 -1.95
C PHE A 373 4.10 -27.06 -2.09
N GLN A 374 3.48 -27.89 -1.23
CA GLN A 374 3.69 -29.34 -1.19
C GLN A 374 5.17 -29.74 -1.08
N SER A 375 5.94 -28.95 -0.33
CA SER A 375 7.39 -29.04 -0.21
C SER A 375 7.87 -29.07 1.25
N SER A 376 9.14 -29.41 1.43
CA SER A 376 9.89 -29.27 2.67
C SER A 376 11.35 -29.01 2.31
N VAL A 377 12.06 -28.22 3.13
CA VAL A 377 13.48 -27.86 2.91
C VAL A 377 14.43 -28.68 3.79
N ASP A 378 15.73 -28.58 3.52
CA ASP A 378 16.77 -29.19 4.36
C ASP A 378 16.70 -28.66 5.80
N PRO A 379 16.62 -29.53 6.84
CA PRO A 379 16.67 -29.10 8.24
C PRO A 379 18.01 -28.49 8.66
N LYS A 380 19.07 -28.60 7.86
CA LYS A 380 20.31 -27.86 8.10
C LYS A 380 20.08 -26.38 7.83
N ILE A 381 20.29 -25.53 8.84
CA ILE A 381 20.18 -24.09 8.70
C ILE A 381 21.48 -23.53 8.12
N THR A 382 21.37 -22.68 7.10
CA THR A 382 22.48 -21.88 6.59
C THR A 382 22.17 -20.40 6.83
N ILE A 383 23.13 -19.68 7.39
CA ILE A 383 23.11 -18.22 7.52
C ILE A 383 24.21 -17.69 6.62
N GLY A 384 23.84 -16.96 5.56
CA GLY A 384 24.80 -16.19 4.77
C GLY A 384 25.29 -15.01 5.59
N LEU A 385 26.58 -14.69 5.46
CA LEU A 385 27.27 -13.70 6.29
C LEU A 385 27.88 -12.57 5.47
N GLY A 386 27.78 -12.60 4.14
CA GLY A 386 28.48 -11.67 3.25
C GLY A 386 29.97 -11.64 3.60
N GLU A 387 30.53 -10.44 3.73
CA GLU A 387 31.96 -10.26 4.05
C GLU A 387 32.31 -10.56 5.53
N ILE A 388 31.35 -10.95 6.38
CA ILE A 388 31.61 -11.24 7.81
C ILE A 388 32.34 -12.58 7.97
N THR A 389 33.57 -12.49 8.48
CA THR A 389 34.42 -13.68 8.75
C THR A 389 34.23 -14.29 10.14
N GLN A 390 33.54 -13.58 11.05
CA GLN A 390 33.30 -14.03 12.42
C GLN A 390 32.06 -13.34 13.01
N LEU A 391 31.17 -14.13 13.62
CA LEU A 391 30.06 -13.61 14.42
C LEU A 391 30.53 -13.21 15.83
N ASP A 392 29.98 -12.13 16.37
CA ASP A 392 30.20 -11.73 17.76
C ASP A 392 29.50 -12.71 18.70
N GLU A 393 28.25 -13.05 18.39
CA GLU A 393 27.39 -13.89 19.20
C GLU A 393 26.47 -14.75 18.32
N LEU A 394 26.29 -16.02 18.71
CA LEU A 394 25.27 -16.92 18.20
C LEU A 394 24.47 -17.46 19.40
N THR A 395 23.19 -17.10 19.46
CA THR A 395 22.25 -17.56 20.48
C THR A 395 21.24 -18.50 19.83
N VAL A 396 21.13 -19.71 20.38
CA VAL A 396 20.13 -20.70 20.00
C VAL A 396 19.19 -20.90 21.18
N THR A 397 17.92 -20.52 21.01
CA THR A 397 16.85 -20.74 21.98
C THR A 397 16.07 -21.98 21.57
N TRP A 398 16.17 -23.03 22.37
CA TRP A 398 15.51 -24.31 22.11
C TRP A 398 14.02 -24.26 22.48
N PRO A 399 13.19 -25.23 22.03
CA PRO A 399 11.74 -25.18 22.25
C PRO A 399 11.31 -25.08 23.73
N ASP A 400 12.10 -25.62 24.67
CA ASP A 400 11.84 -25.50 26.12
C ASP A 400 12.40 -24.21 26.76
N ASN A 401 12.77 -23.23 25.93
CA ASN A 401 13.38 -21.95 26.29
C ASN A 401 14.78 -22.03 26.94
N SER A 402 15.39 -23.22 27.00
CA SER A 402 16.82 -23.32 27.30
C SER A 402 17.65 -22.72 26.16
N GLN A 403 18.89 -22.32 26.45
CA GLN A 403 19.73 -21.62 25.47
C GLN A 403 21.12 -22.22 25.35
N THR A 404 21.64 -22.16 24.12
CA THR A 404 23.07 -22.32 23.81
C THR A 404 23.59 -21.01 23.28
N VAL A 405 24.60 -20.42 23.95
CA VAL A 405 25.21 -19.15 23.53
C VAL A 405 26.68 -19.38 23.22
N LEU A 406 27.08 -19.04 22.00
CA LEU A 406 28.46 -19.04 21.53
C LEU A 406 28.91 -17.62 21.23
N GLN A 407 30.19 -17.34 21.43
CA GLN A 407 30.80 -16.02 21.24
C GLN A 407 32.00 -16.14 20.31
N ASN A 408 32.27 -15.12 19.50
CA ASN A 408 33.40 -15.07 18.57
C ASN A 408 33.46 -16.32 17.68
N VAL A 409 32.37 -16.59 16.95
CA VAL A 409 32.19 -17.82 16.16
C VAL A 409 32.75 -17.58 14.75
N PRO A 410 33.83 -18.28 14.32
CA PRO A 410 34.35 -18.14 12.96
C PRO A 410 33.32 -18.55 11.90
N ALA A 411 33.37 -17.91 10.73
CA ALA A 411 32.59 -18.32 9.57
C ALA A 411 33.14 -19.60 8.90
N ASP A 412 32.48 -20.02 7.82
CA ASP A 412 32.83 -21.12 6.91
C ASP A 412 32.91 -22.49 7.59
N GLN A 413 31.99 -22.75 8.52
CA GLN A 413 31.94 -24.01 9.23
C GLN A 413 30.50 -24.49 9.47
N LEU A 414 30.40 -25.81 9.66
CA LEU A 414 29.23 -26.48 10.19
C LEU A 414 29.37 -26.65 11.70
N LEU A 415 28.43 -26.10 12.47
CA LEU A 415 28.30 -26.34 13.89
C LEU A 415 27.28 -27.44 14.16
N GLU A 416 27.67 -28.43 14.94
CA GLU A 416 26.72 -29.41 15.51
C GLU A 416 26.34 -28.97 16.92
N LEU A 417 25.09 -28.58 17.12
CA LEU A 417 24.57 -28.13 18.41
C LEU A 417 23.52 -29.11 18.92
N ARG A 418 23.61 -29.48 20.20
CA ARG A 418 22.71 -30.46 20.82
C ARG A 418 21.86 -29.75 21.87
N TRP A 419 20.55 -29.98 21.82
CA TRP A 419 19.61 -29.46 22.81
C TRP A 419 19.96 -29.94 24.23
N GLU A 420 20.49 -31.16 24.39
CA GLU A 420 20.92 -31.68 25.70
C GLU A 420 22.05 -30.89 26.38
N ASP A 421 22.84 -30.11 25.61
CA ASP A 421 23.95 -29.31 26.13
C ASP A 421 23.51 -27.90 26.56
N ALA A 422 22.24 -27.54 26.35
CA ALA A 422 21.69 -26.23 26.64
C ALA A 422 21.64 -25.94 28.15
N VAL A 423 21.77 -24.65 28.49
CA VAL A 423 21.61 -24.18 29.87
C VAL A 423 20.23 -23.53 30.05
N SER A 424 19.62 -23.73 31.22
CA SER A 424 18.40 -23.03 31.59
C SER A 424 18.66 -21.53 31.57
N SER A 425 17.83 -20.79 30.84
CA SER A 425 17.87 -19.32 30.81
C SER A 425 16.83 -18.76 31.78
N ASP A 426 17.20 -17.78 32.58
CA ASP A 426 16.27 -17.06 33.46
C ASP A 426 15.61 -15.93 32.66
N ALA A 427 14.33 -16.15 32.27
CA ALA A 427 13.40 -15.19 31.68
C ALA A 427 13.86 -14.44 30.40
N LEU A 428 13.02 -14.48 29.37
CA LEU A 428 13.12 -13.59 28.22
C LEU A 428 13.15 -12.14 28.71
N ALA A 429 14.19 -11.39 28.35
CA ALA A 429 14.20 -9.96 28.61
C ALA A 429 13.12 -9.34 27.71
N GLU A 430 12.00 -8.90 28.29
CA GLU A 430 11.01 -8.09 27.58
C GLU A 430 11.74 -6.87 26.98
N LYS A 431 11.85 -6.82 25.65
CA LYS A 431 12.28 -5.61 24.95
C LYS A 431 11.18 -4.56 25.12
N SER A 432 11.31 -3.72 26.14
CA SER A 432 10.45 -2.55 26.32
C SER A 432 10.86 -1.44 25.36
N ASN A 433 10.42 -1.52 24.10
CA ASN A 433 10.39 -0.32 23.26
C ASN A 433 9.31 0.61 23.81
N THR A 434 9.72 1.72 24.44
CA THR A 434 8.76 2.76 24.83
C THR A 434 8.45 3.59 23.60
N PRO A 435 7.25 3.51 23.02
CA PRO A 435 6.93 4.26 21.83
C PRO A 435 6.93 5.77 22.15
N ILE A 436 7.39 6.59 21.21
CA ILE A 436 7.38 8.06 21.34
C ILE A 436 5.93 8.56 21.48
N PHE A 437 5.00 7.90 20.77
CA PHE A 437 3.57 8.20 20.82
C PHE A 437 2.79 7.08 21.49
N LYS A 438 1.69 7.44 22.12
CA LYS A 438 0.68 6.50 22.60
C LYS A 438 -0.69 6.95 22.10
N LEU A 439 -1.51 5.99 21.69
CA LEU A 439 -2.88 6.28 21.29
C LEU A 439 -3.71 6.74 22.50
N GLU A 440 -4.32 7.93 22.41
CA GLU A 440 -5.17 8.49 23.47
C GLU A 440 -6.65 8.14 23.21
N ASN A 441 -7.09 6.98 23.73
CA ASN A 441 -8.47 6.48 23.55
C ASN A 441 -9.42 6.81 24.73
N THR A 442 -9.21 7.93 25.43
CA THR A 442 -10.00 8.27 26.63
C THR A 442 -11.42 8.78 26.34
N GLY A 443 -11.80 8.92 25.05
CA GLY A 443 -13.10 9.46 24.64
C GLY A 443 -13.23 10.97 24.85
N LYS A 444 -12.12 11.67 25.01
CA LYS A 444 -12.08 13.14 25.17
C LYS A 444 -12.54 13.91 23.93
N LEU A 445 -12.44 13.30 22.75
CA LEU A 445 -13.01 13.79 21.50
C LEU A 445 -13.89 12.67 20.94
N ASN A 446 -15.17 12.94 20.77
CA ASN A 446 -16.12 12.00 20.18
C ASN A 446 -16.52 12.50 18.79
N PHE A 447 -15.63 12.31 17.83
CA PHE A 447 -15.83 12.65 16.43
C PHE A 447 -15.53 11.43 15.55
N THR A 448 -16.33 11.25 14.51
CA THR A 448 -16.08 10.27 13.45
C THR A 448 -16.62 10.87 12.17
N HIS A 449 -15.75 11.02 11.18
CA HIS A 449 -16.15 11.50 9.85
C HIS A 449 -17.15 10.53 9.24
N GLN A 450 -18.17 11.09 8.59
CA GLN A 450 -19.15 10.31 7.82
C GLN A 450 -19.06 10.77 6.39
N GLU A 451 -18.59 9.87 5.54
CA GLU A 451 -18.44 10.14 4.11
C GLU A 451 -19.76 9.87 3.37
N ASN A 452 -19.98 10.61 2.28
CA ASN A 452 -21.10 10.43 1.39
C ASN A 452 -20.89 9.20 0.46
N PRO A 453 -21.95 8.57 -0.08
CA PRO A 453 -21.82 7.33 -0.84
C PRO A 453 -21.54 7.53 -2.34
N PHE A 454 -21.15 8.72 -2.79
CA PHE A 454 -20.87 8.97 -4.20
C PHE A 454 -19.65 8.17 -4.70
N VAL A 455 -19.74 7.68 -5.93
CA VAL A 455 -18.71 6.84 -6.56
C VAL A 455 -18.28 7.49 -7.87
N ASP A 456 -17.12 8.14 -7.88
CA ASP A 456 -16.56 8.78 -9.09
C ASP A 456 -16.42 7.78 -10.24
N PHE A 457 -16.03 6.53 -9.95
CA PHE A 457 -15.79 5.49 -10.96
C PHE A 457 -17.02 5.11 -11.79
N ASP A 458 -18.23 5.39 -11.33
CA ASP A 458 -19.44 5.11 -12.11
C ASP A 458 -19.60 6.10 -13.29
N ARG A 459 -19.16 7.35 -13.07
CA ARG A 459 -19.17 8.42 -14.06
C ARG A 459 -17.86 8.44 -14.85
N ASP A 460 -16.73 8.55 -14.14
CA ASP A 460 -15.40 8.72 -14.71
C ASP A 460 -14.67 7.37 -14.69
N ARG A 461 -15.16 6.41 -15.47
CA ARG A 461 -14.78 4.98 -15.41
C ARG A 461 -13.30 4.65 -15.63
N LEU A 462 -12.53 5.60 -16.16
CA LEU A 462 -11.13 5.41 -16.50
C LEU A 462 -10.17 6.11 -15.52
N THR A 463 -10.69 6.69 -14.43
CA THR A 463 -9.87 7.25 -13.35
C THR A 463 -9.45 6.16 -12.35
N TYR A 464 -8.39 6.45 -11.59
CA TYR A 464 -7.84 5.54 -10.57
C TYR A 464 -7.98 6.07 -9.13
N HIS A 465 -8.50 7.29 -8.98
CA HIS A 465 -8.70 7.95 -7.70
C HIS A 465 -10.12 8.54 -7.64
N MET A 466 -10.69 8.61 -6.44
CA MET A 466 -11.94 9.33 -6.17
C MET A 466 -11.62 10.75 -5.73
N PHE A 467 -12.43 11.71 -6.18
CA PHE A 467 -12.20 13.14 -5.96
C PHE A 467 -13.41 13.85 -5.34
N SER A 468 -14.41 13.07 -4.92
CA SER A 468 -15.63 13.59 -4.28
C SER A 468 -15.70 13.28 -2.78
N THR A 469 -14.66 12.65 -2.23
CA THR A 469 -14.60 12.12 -0.85
C THR A 469 -13.23 12.41 -0.21
N GLU A 470 -12.82 13.68 -0.23
CA GLU A 470 -11.48 14.11 0.23
C GLU A 470 -11.46 14.57 1.70
N GLY A 471 -12.62 14.64 2.35
CA GLY A 471 -12.77 15.13 3.71
C GLY A 471 -12.28 14.17 4.82
N PRO A 472 -12.37 14.61 6.08
CA PRO A 472 -12.89 15.91 6.50
C PRO A 472 -11.85 17.03 6.39
N ALA A 473 -12.28 18.24 6.02
CA ALA A 473 -11.52 19.45 6.30
C ALA A 473 -11.25 19.61 7.81
N PHE A 474 -10.18 20.30 8.19
CA PHE A 474 -9.83 20.49 9.59
C PHE A 474 -9.27 21.89 9.86
N ALA A 475 -9.72 22.52 10.94
CA ALA A 475 -9.13 23.76 11.46
C ALA A 475 -9.13 23.76 12.99
N LYS A 476 -8.16 24.45 13.59
CA LYS A 476 -8.09 24.66 15.05
C LYS A 476 -7.79 26.12 15.41
N GLY A 477 -8.36 26.58 16.53
CA GLY A 477 -8.10 27.91 17.08
C GLY A 477 -9.03 28.23 18.25
N ASP A 478 -8.65 29.16 19.13
CA ASP A 478 -9.47 29.59 20.27
C ASP A 478 -10.60 30.53 19.81
N VAL A 479 -11.76 29.96 19.45
CA VAL A 479 -12.88 30.73 18.89
C VAL A 479 -13.72 31.41 19.97
N ASN A 480 -13.46 31.13 21.25
CA ASN A 480 -14.26 31.63 22.37
C ASN A 480 -13.46 32.46 23.40
N GLY A 481 -12.14 32.58 23.20
CA GLY A 481 -11.22 33.38 24.00
C GLY A 481 -10.91 32.79 25.39
N ASP A 482 -11.06 31.47 25.59
CA ASP A 482 -10.79 30.82 26.88
C ASP A 482 -9.35 30.29 27.03
N GLY A 483 -8.52 30.50 26.01
CA GLY A 483 -7.11 30.13 25.96
C GLY A 483 -6.85 28.67 25.58
N TRP A 484 -7.85 27.96 25.07
CA TRP A 484 -7.73 26.58 24.58
C TRP A 484 -8.19 26.50 23.12
N ASP A 485 -7.48 25.70 22.32
CA ASP A 485 -7.88 25.49 20.93
C ASP A 485 -9.22 24.75 20.86
N ASP A 486 -10.12 25.28 20.04
CA ASP A 486 -11.35 24.64 19.60
C ASP A 486 -11.10 23.99 18.23
N LEU A 487 -11.85 22.94 17.90
CA LEU A 487 -11.66 22.13 16.68
C LEU A 487 -12.88 22.23 15.77
N PHE A 488 -12.65 22.51 14.50
CA PHE A 488 -13.64 22.37 13.44
C PHE A 488 -13.29 21.18 12.55
N PHE A 489 -14.29 20.35 12.27
CA PHE A 489 -14.23 19.28 11.28
C PHE A 489 -15.26 19.56 10.19
N GLY A 490 -14.81 19.61 8.94
CA GLY A 490 -15.67 19.76 7.77
C GLY A 490 -16.60 18.56 7.58
N GLY A 491 -17.78 18.82 7.02
CA GLY A 491 -18.74 17.80 6.63
C GLY A 491 -18.57 17.38 5.17
N ALA A 492 -18.74 16.08 4.91
CA ALA A 492 -18.98 15.62 3.56
C ALA A 492 -20.38 16.05 3.08
N LYS A 493 -20.65 16.03 1.78
CA LYS A 493 -21.98 16.35 1.25
C LYS A 493 -23.09 15.53 1.92
N GLY A 494 -24.09 16.25 2.40
CA GLY A 494 -25.22 15.73 3.17
C GLY A 494 -25.01 15.81 4.69
N PHE A 495 -23.81 16.13 5.15
CA PHE A 495 -23.43 16.22 6.55
C PHE A 495 -22.90 17.62 6.87
N ALA A 496 -23.32 18.17 8.00
CA ALA A 496 -22.85 19.49 8.43
C ALA A 496 -21.46 19.37 9.07
N GLY A 497 -20.62 20.39 8.86
CA GLY A 497 -19.42 20.58 9.66
C GLY A 497 -19.73 20.66 11.16
N GLN A 498 -18.75 20.30 12.00
CA GLN A 498 -18.91 20.18 13.44
C GLN A 498 -17.83 20.98 14.18
N LEU A 499 -18.26 21.79 15.15
CA LEU A 499 -17.38 22.52 16.06
C LEU A 499 -17.34 21.82 17.42
N PHE A 500 -16.15 21.71 17.99
CA PHE A 500 -15.92 21.22 19.34
C PHE A 500 -15.13 22.23 20.14
N LEU A 501 -15.64 22.61 21.31
CA LEU A 501 -14.96 23.55 22.19
C LEU A 501 -13.99 22.83 23.13
N GLY A 502 -12.73 23.23 23.07
CA GLY A 502 -11.65 22.73 23.93
C GLY A 502 -11.87 23.13 25.38
N LYS A 503 -11.38 22.29 26.30
CA LYS A 503 -11.45 22.54 27.74
C LYS A 503 -10.09 22.27 28.36
N LYS A 504 -9.82 22.94 29.48
CA LYS A 504 -8.57 22.81 30.25
C LYS A 504 -8.18 21.37 30.64
N ASN A 505 -9.14 20.47 30.76
CA ASN A 505 -8.90 19.05 31.06
C ASN A 505 -8.56 18.22 29.81
N GLY A 506 -8.47 18.83 28.62
CA GLY A 506 -8.26 18.19 27.33
C GLY A 506 -9.52 17.59 26.71
N GLU A 507 -10.71 17.87 27.25
CA GLU A 507 -11.99 17.41 26.72
C GLU A 507 -12.52 18.38 25.64
N PHE A 508 -13.18 17.83 24.62
CA PHE A 508 -13.77 18.56 23.51
C PHE A 508 -15.30 18.40 23.54
N ILE A 509 -16.01 19.51 23.74
CA ILE A 509 -17.47 19.51 23.88
C ILE A 509 -18.12 19.96 22.56
N PRO A 510 -19.03 19.17 21.96
CA PRO A 510 -19.76 19.58 20.76
C PRO A 510 -20.48 20.93 20.94
N SER A 511 -20.34 21.82 19.97
CA SER A 511 -21.01 23.12 19.91
C SER A 511 -21.80 23.24 18.59
N PRO A 512 -23.08 22.80 18.57
CA PRO A 512 -23.88 22.77 17.35
C PRO A 512 -24.08 24.16 16.75
N GLN A 513 -23.81 24.30 15.45
CA GLN A 513 -23.96 25.55 14.72
C GLN A 513 -25.05 25.43 13.66
N LYS A 514 -26.12 26.22 13.80
CA LYS A 514 -27.20 26.28 12.81
C LYS A 514 -26.71 26.74 11.43
N ALA A 515 -25.66 27.56 11.38
CA ALA A 515 -25.09 28.02 10.12
C ALA A 515 -24.50 26.85 9.31
N PHE A 516 -23.84 25.90 9.97
CA PHE A 516 -23.24 24.74 9.29
C PHE A 516 -24.32 23.77 8.79
N GLU A 517 -25.39 23.57 9.57
CA GLU A 517 -26.54 22.75 9.15
C GLU A 517 -27.21 23.24 7.85
N GLN A 518 -27.18 24.55 7.59
CA GLN A 518 -27.77 25.13 6.38
C GLN A 518 -26.96 24.86 5.12
N ASP A 519 -25.66 24.62 5.29
CA ASP A 519 -24.71 24.40 4.19
C ASP A 519 -24.24 22.95 4.11
N ALA A 520 -24.93 22.02 4.78
CA ALA A 520 -24.64 20.59 4.78
C ALA A 520 -24.71 19.93 3.39
N LEU A 521 -25.14 20.63 2.34
CA LEU A 521 -25.13 20.11 0.97
C LEU A 521 -23.81 20.38 0.22
N SER A 522 -22.93 21.21 0.78
CA SER A 522 -21.56 21.39 0.30
C SER A 522 -20.66 20.29 0.84
N GLU A 523 -19.62 19.97 0.09
CA GLU A 523 -18.47 19.17 0.56
C GLU A 523 -17.42 20.15 1.10
N ASP A 524 -17.05 20.04 2.38
CA ASP A 524 -16.04 20.87 3.01
C ASP A 524 -14.64 20.27 2.77
N THR A 525 -13.78 20.95 2.00
CA THR A 525 -12.47 20.41 1.57
C THR A 525 -11.26 20.96 2.33
N ASP A 526 -11.33 22.19 2.82
CA ASP A 526 -10.33 22.82 3.69
C ASP A 526 -10.98 23.93 4.54
N ALA A 527 -10.32 24.36 5.62
CA ALA A 527 -10.84 25.35 6.54
C ALA A 527 -9.74 26.19 7.21
N LEU A 528 -10.06 27.46 7.47
CA LEU A 528 -9.15 28.40 8.11
C LEU A 528 -9.89 29.25 9.15
N PHE A 529 -9.33 29.31 10.36
CA PHE A 529 -9.71 30.29 11.37
C PHE A 529 -8.81 31.54 11.28
N PHE A 530 -9.42 32.72 11.13
CA PHE A 530 -8.70 34.01 11.06
C PHE A 530 -9.65 35.18 11.38
N ASP A 531 -9.13 36.36 11.70
CA ASP A 531 -9.95 37.57 11.93
C ASP A 531 -10.28 38.25 10.58
N ALA A 532 -11.49 38.02 10.05
CA ALA A 532 -11.85 38.52 8.72
C ALA A 532 -12.36 39.97 8.73
N ASN A 533 -12.80 40.49 9.88
CA ASN A 533 -13.48 41.77 10.00
C ASN A 533 -12.80 42.78 10.97
N GLY A 534 -11.65 42.39 11.54
CA GLY A 534 -10.83 43.22 12.41
C GLY A 534 -11.38 43.40 13.83
N ASP A 535 -12.29 42.53 14.29
CA ASP A 535 -12.87 42.60 15.64
C ASP A 535 -12.11 41.79 16.70
N GLY A 536 -11.08 41.04 16.28
CA GLY A 536 -10.22 40.21 17.12
C GLY A 536 -10.80 38.83 17.44
N ALA A 537 -12.00 38.48 16.96
CA ALA A 537 -12.52 37.12 17.04
C ALA A 537 -12.08 36.31 15.81
N LEU A 538 -11.78 35.02 16.02
CA LEU A 538 -11.50 34.12 14.91
C LEU A 538 -12.80 33.75 14.19
N ASP A 539 -12.96 34.25 12.98
CA ASP A 539 -13.98 33.85 12.01
C ASP A 539 -13.54 32.56 11.30
N LEU A 540 -14.49 31.87 10.64
CA LEU A 540 -14.25 30.61 9.94
C LEU A 540 -14.49 30.76 8.45
N PHE A 541 -13.48 30.49 7.64
CA PHE A 541 -13.63 30.28 6.20
C PHE A 541 -13.53 28.80 5.87
N VAL A 542 -14.41 28.33 4.98
CA VAL A 542 -14.49 26.93 4.55
C VAL A 542 -14.55 26.88 3.03
N THR A 543 -13.62 26.16 2.44
CA THR A 543 -13.62 25.88 1.00
C THR A 543 -14.64 24.80 0.67
N SER A 544 -15.19 24.84 -0.54
CA SER A 544 -16.17 23.87 -1.02
C SER A 544 -15.68 23.18 -2.28
N GLY A 545 -15.74 21.85 -2.32
CA GLY A 545 -15.13 21.08 -3.41
C GLY A 545 -15.95 19.88 -3.87
N GLY A 546 -15.27 18.97 -4.55
CA GLY A 546 -15.82 17.71 -5.02
C GLY A 546 -16.14 17.68 -6.52
N ASN A 547 -15.96 16.50 -7.11
CA ASN A 547 -16.22 16.27 -8.53
C ASN A 547 -17.68 15.86 -8.81
N GLU A 548 -18.47 15.59 -7.78
CA GLU A 548 -19.87 15.14 -7.85
C GLU A 548 -20.90 16.25 -8.13
N PHE A 549 -20.48 17.52 -8.10
CA PHE A 549 -21.34 18.66 -8.40
C PHE A 549 -21.24 19.07 -9.88
N PRO A 550 -22.35 19.51 -10.50
CA PRO A 550 -22.25 20.14 -11.80
C PRO A 550 -21.53 21.49 -11.71
N LEU A 551 -20.90 21.89 -12.82
CA LEU A 551 -20.30 23.23 -12.97
C LEU A 551 -21.26 24.33 -12.52
N TYR A 552 -20.73 25.27 -11.73
CA TYR A 552 -21.46 26.42 -11.17
C TYR A 552 -22.58 26.09 -10.16
N SER A 553 -22.56 24.89 -9.57
CA SER A 553 -23.41 24.57 -8.42
C SER A 553 -23.25 25.63 -7.32
N PRO A 554 -24.33 26.14 -6.69
CA PRO A 554 -24.20 27.05 -5.55
C PRO A 554 -23.50 26.40 -4.35
N ASP A 555 -23.53 25.07 -4.26
CA ASP A 555 -22.89 24.31 -3.18
C ASP A 555 -21.36 24.23 -3.34
N LEU A 556 -20.82 24.64 -4.50
CA LEU A 556 -19.38 24.83 -4.77
C LEU A 556 -18.88 26.24 -4.41
N ALA A 557 -19.71 27.10 -3.84
CA ALA A 557 -19.26 28.42 -3.41
C ALA A 557 -18.63 28.34 -2.02
N ASP A 558 -17.43 28.88 -1.87
CA ASP A 558 -16.75 28.99 -0.57
C ASP A 558 -17.54 29.86 0.41
N ARG A 559 -17.35 29.61 1.72
CA ARG A 559 -18.23 30.12 2.78
C ARG A 559 -17.41 30.81 3.87
N LEU A 560 -17.84 32.01 4.26
CA LEU A 560 -17.34 32.73 5.43
C LEU A 560 -18.42 32.75 6.53
N TYR A 561 -18.03 32.42 7.75
CA TYR A 561 -18.86 32.50 8.94
C TYR A 561 -18.21 33.43 9.96
N LEU A 562 -18.92 34.50 10.32
CA LEU A 562 -18.48 35.45 11.32
C LEU A 562 -18.80 34.95 12.73
N ASN A 563 -17.84 35.08 13.64
CA ASN A 563 -17.92 34.68 15.03
C ASN A 563 -18.34 35.86 15.92
N ASP A 564 -19.11 35.60 16.98
CA ASP A 564 -19.47 36.61 17.98
C ASP A 564 -18.46 36.75 19.13
N GLY A 565 -17.28 36.13 18.99
CA GLY A 565 -16.23 36.03 20.00
C GLY A 565 -16.52 35.02 21.12
N LYS A 566 -17.56 34.20 20.97
CA LYS A 566 -17.95 33.14 21.94
C LYS A 566 -18.14 31.78 21.27
N GLY A 567 -17.65 31.63 20.04
CA GLY A 567 -17.81 30.42 19.24
C GLY A 567 -19.22 30.22 18.68
N ASN A 568 -20.00 31.30 18.49
CA ASN A 568 -21.27 31.23 17.75
C ASN A 568 -21.10 31.83 16.36
N PHE A 569 -21.29 30.99 15.34
CA PHE A 569 -21.01 31.35 13.95
C PHE A 569 -22.28 31.74 13.19
N LYS A 570 -22.16 32.77 12.35
CA LYS A 570 -23.20 33.20 11.41
C LYS A 570 -22.60 33.39 10.02
N LYS A 571 -23.20 32.77 9.01
CA LYS A 571 -22.80 32.93 7.61
C LYS A 571 -22.88 34.39 7.15
N GLU A 572 -21.81 34.88 6.52
CA GLU A 572 -21.79 36.16 5.81
C GLU A 572 -22.17 35.95 4.34
N THR A 573 -23.38 36.37 3.99
CA THR A 573 -23.98 36.15 2.68
C THR A 573 -23.53 37.16 1.63
N GLU A 574 -22.99 38.30 2.04
CA GLU A 574 -22.45 39.36 1.15
C GLU A 574 -20.91 39.39 1.15
N SER A 575 -20.27 38.26 1.47
CA SER A 575 -18.81 38.11 1.57
C SER A 575 -18.08 38.22 0.23
N GLY A 576 -18.75 37.98 -0.91
CA GLY A 576 -18.16 38.04 -2.25
C GLY A 576 -17.85 36.68 -2.89
N PHE A 577 -17.67 35.63 -2.08
CA PHE A 577 -17.28 34.28 -2.56
C PHE A 577 -18.28 33.62 -3.50
N GLN A 578 -19.55 34.04 -3.50
CA GLN A 578 -20.57 33.58 -4.46
C GLN A 578 -20.26 33.92 -5.93
N ALA A 579 -19.28 34.79 -6.18
CA ALA A 579 -18.84 35.15 -7.54
C ALA A 579 -18.16 33.98 -8.25
N ILE A 580 -17.53 33.06 -7.51
CA ILE A 580 -16.87 31.86 -8.05
C ILE A 580 -17.50 30.61 -7.44
N LYS A 581 -17.65 29.59 -8.26
CA LYS A 581 -18.30 28.32 -7.92
C LYS A 581 -17.50 27.18 -8.55
N GLY A 582 -16.30 27.00 -8.03
CA GLY A 582 -15.31 26.00 -8.46
C GLY A 582 -15.12 24.95 -7.38
N SER A 583 -14.41 23.87 -7.69
CA SER A 583 -14.05 22.89 -6.67
C SER A 583 -12.77 23.34 -6.00
N SER A 584 -12.86 24.03 -4.86
CA SER A 584 -11.71 24.47 -4.06
C SER A 584 -11.14 23.31 -3.22
N SER A 585 -9.84 23.34 -2.94
CA SER A 585 -9.11 22.32 -2.13
C SER A 585 -8.28 22.87 -1.00
N VAL A 586 -7.83 24.13 -1.10
CA VAL A 586 -6.93 24.72 -0.11
C VAL A 586 -7.18 26.21 0.03
N VAL A 587 -7.02 26.72 1.25
CA VAL A 587 -6.99 28.15 1.56
C VAL A 587 -5.73 28.53 2.33
N GLN A 588 -5.13 29.67 1.98
CA GLN A 588 -3.99 30.23 2.71
C GLN A 588 -4.17 31.74 2.90
N GLU A 589 -4.01 32.20 4.15
CA GLU A 589 -3.96 33.62 4.47
C GLU A 589 -2.67 34.27 3.99
N ILE A 590 -2.75 35.39 3.27
CA ILE A 590 -1.60 36.16 2.78
C ILE A 590 -1.99 37.62 2.52
N ASP A 591 -1.36 38.59 3.19
CA ASP A 591 -1.56 40.02 2.88
C ASP A 591 -0.74 40.40 1.63
N ILE A 592 -1.37 40.35 0.44
CA ILE A 592 -0.68 40.56 -0.84
C ILE A 592 -0.51 42.04 -1.15
N ASN A 593 -1.49 42.85 -0.75
CA ASN A 593 -1.56 44.27 -1.09
C ASN A 593 -0.88 45.18 -0.02
N GLU A 594 -0.41 44.59 1.08
CA GLU A 594 0.25 45.24 2.22
C GLU A 594 -0.62 46.30 2.93
N ASP A 595 -1.95 46.11 2.94
CA ASP A 595 -2.90 47.00 3.60
C ASP A 595 -3.19 46.62 5.07
N GLY A 596 -2.66 45.47 5.52
CA GLY A 596 -2.79 44.96 6.87
C GLY A 596 -4.07 44.16 7.14
N ASN A 597 -4.95 43.99 6.14
CA ASN A 597 -6.06 43.05 6.21
C ASN A 597 -5.63 41.68 5.69
N ALA A 598 -6.22 40.63 6.24
CA ALA A 598 -6.00 39.26 5.81
C ALA A 598 -6.69 39.00 4.45
N ASP A 599 -5.93 39.04 3.35
CA ASP A 599 -6.38 38.50 2.06
C ASP A 599 -6.22 36.97 2.03
N LEU A 600 -6.89 36.32 1.07
CA LEU A 600 -6.87 34.86 0.92
C LEU A 600 -6.38 34.44 -0.47
N PHE A 601 -5.49 33.46 -0.50
CA PHE A 601 -5.30 32.58 -1.64
C PHE A 601 -6.24 31.38 -1.51
N VAL A 602 -6.94 31.02 -2.58
CA VAL A 602 -7.78 29.82 -2.66
C VAL A 602 -7.40 29.01 -3.90
N GLY A 603 -6.93 27.78 -3.69
CA GLY A 603 -6.57 26.86 -4.76
C GLY A 603 -7.75 25.99 -5.21
N GLU A 604 -7.95 25.86 -6.53
CA GLU A 604 -8.92 24.90 -7.08
C GLU A 604 -8.28 23.52 -7.28
N ARG A 605 -9.04 22.51 -6.87
CA ARG A 605 -8.74 21.08 -6.96
C ARG A 605 -8.83 20.55 -8.39
N LEU A 606 -9.91 20.90 -9.07
CA LEU A 606 -10.28 20.38 -10.39
C LEU A 606 -11.44 21.17 -11.01
N VAL A 607 -11.64 21.00 -12.31
CA VAL A 607 -12.87 21.39 -13.01
C VAL A 607 -13.86 20.23 -12.94
N PRO A 608 -15.06 20.40 -12.36
CA PRO A 608 -16.02 19.30 -12.22
C PRO A 608 -16.37 18.61 -13.54
N PHE A 609 -16.44 17.28 -13.50
CA PHE A 609 -16.67 16.35 -14.61
C PHE A 609 -15.55 16.30 -15.67
N VAL A 610 -14.46 17.04 -15.48
CA VAL A 610 -13.36 17.13 -16.44
C VAL A 610 -12.02 17.07 -15.70
N TYR A 611 -11.86 16.08 -14.81
CA TYR A 611 -10.62 15.86 -14.07
C TYR A 611 -9.42 15.80 -15.04
N GLY A 612 -8.40 16.59 -14.73
CA GLY A 612 -7.22 16.79 -15.57
C GLY A 612 -7.22 18.04 -16.43
N ALA A 613 -8.36 18.73 -16.58
CA ALA A 613 -8.35 20.09 -17.12
C ALA A 613 -7.69 21.03 -16.09
N PRO A 614 -6.86 21.99 -16.53
CA PRO A 614 -6.23 22.93 -15.61
C PRO A 614 -7.29 23.81 -14.93
N ALA A 615 -7.33 23.77 -13.60
CA ALA A 615 -8.20 24.61 -12.79
C ALA A 615 -7.51 25.94 -12.46
N SER A 616 -8.29 26.95 -12.05
CA SER A 616 -7.78 28.29 -11.75
C SER A 616 -7.73 28.50 -10.24
N SER A 617 -6.64 29.04 -9.72
CA SER A 617 -6.58 29.48 -8.32
C SER A 617 -6.86 30.99 -8.22
N HIS A 618 -7.30 31.44 -7.04
CA HIS A 618 -7.86 32.77 -6.87
C HIS A 618 -7.24 33.55 -5.70
N ILE A 619 -7.10 34.87 -5.89
CA ILE A 619 -6.77 35.84 -4.84
C ILE A 619 -8.00 36.66 -4.48
N TRP A 620 -8.35 36.63 -3.21
CA TRP A 620 -9.48 37.35 -2.62
C TRP A 620 -8.98 38.44 -1.68
N VAL A 621 -9.16 39.69 -2.08
CA VAL A 621 -8.71 40.87 -1.32
C VAL A 621 -9.80 41.30 -0.33
N ASN A 622 -9.46 41.37 0.95
CA ASN A 622 -10.35 41.76 2.04
C ASN A 622 -10.42 43.28 2.18
N ASP A 623 -11.62 43.83 2.41
CA ASP A 623 -11.81 45.26 2.71
C ASP A 623 -11.74 45.59 4.21
N GLY A 624 -11.46 44.58 5.05
CA GLY A 624 -11.38 44.68 6.50
C GLY A 624 -12.74 44.62 7.20
N SER A 625 -13.84 44.40 6.48
CA SER A 625 -15.20 44.27 7.04
C SER A 625 -15.80 42.86 6.88
N GLY A 626 -14.98 41.87 6.50
CA GLY A 626 -15.42 40.53 6.14
C GLY A 626 -15.98 40.43 4.72
N LYS A 627 -15.64 41.38 3.84
CA LYS A 627 -16.02 41.38 2.42
C LYS A 627 -14.79 41.31 1.53
N PHE A 628 -14.86 40.42 0.55
CA PHE A 628 -13.76 40.05 -0.31
C PHE A 628 -14.07 40.36 -1.76
N ASN A 629 -13.04 40.81 -2.50
CA ASN A 629 -13.09 41.03 -3.93
C ASN A 629 -12.05 40.15 -4.63
N GLU A 630 -12.49 39.39 -5.64
CA GLU A 630 -11.60 38.60 -6.48
C GLU A 630 -10.74 39.51 -7.37
N GLN A 631 -9.42 39.37 -7.29
CA GLN A 631 -8.46 40.24 -8.00
C GLN A 631 -7.30 39.49 -8.68
N THR A 632 -7.45 38.19 -8.95
CA THR A 632 -6.38 37.34 -9.50
C THR A 632 -5.80 37.88 -10.80
N ALA A 633 -6.66 38.31 -11.74
CA ALA A 633 -6.20 38.82 -13.03
C ALA A 633 -5.26 40.04 -12.90
N GLN A 634 -5.37 40.81 -11.82
CA GLN A 634 -4.53 41.97 -11.56
C GLN A 634 -3.29 41.63 -10.73
N LEU A 635 -3.46 40.79 -9.70
CA LEU A 635 -2.45 40.55 -8.68
C LEU A 635 -1.58 39.33 -8.97
N ALA A 636 -2.12 38.31 -9.64
CA ALA A 636 -1.47 37.03 -9.85
C ALA A 636 -2.01 36.30 -11.11
N PRO A 637 -1.93 36.88 -12.32
CA PRO A 637 -2.59 36.33 -13.51
C PRO A 637 -2.11 34.91 -13.88
N GLN A 638 -0.91 34.51 -13.46
CA GLN A 638 -0.39 33.14 -13.67
C GLN A 638 -1.07 32.06 -12.82
N LEU A 639 -2.00 32.42 -11.90
CA LEU A 639 -2.83 31.46 -11.17
C LEU A 639 -4.03 30.95 -11.99
N GLN A 640 -4.38 31.64 -13.08
CA GLN A 640 -5.45 31.20 -13.98
C GLN A 640 -4.98 30.00 -14.80
N GLU A 641 -5.80 28.95 -14.83
CA GLU A 641 -5.49 27.66 -15.50
C GLU A 641 -4.12 27.10 -15.06
N LEU A 642 -3.76 27.27 -13.78
CA LEU A 642 -2.48 26.83 -13.23
C LEU A 642 -2.36 25.30 -13.18
N GLY A 643 -3.44 24.60 -12.82
CA GLY A 643 -3.42 23.16 -12.58
C GLY A 643 -4.40 22.73 -11.49
N MET A 644 -4.11 21.62 -10.81
CA MET A 644 -4.96 20.99 -9.80
C MET A 644 -4.27 21.07 -8.44
N VAL A 645 -4.45 22.19 -7.75
CA VAL A 645 -3.76 22.49 -6.49
C VAL A 645 -4.35 21.66 -5.36
N THR A 646 -3.51 21.18 -4.44
CA THR A 646 -3.92 20.38 -3.28
C THR A 646 -3.45 20.98 -1.97
N ASP A 647 -2.33 21.71 -1.95
CA ASP A 647 -1.84 22.42 -0.78
C ASP A 647 -1.03 23.67 -1.18
N ALA A 648 -0.93 24.61 -0.23
CA ALA A 648 -0.32 25.92 -0.40
C ALA A 648 0.25 26.43 0.94
N LYS A 649 1.45 27.01 0.92
CA LYS A 649 2.03 27.64 2.12
C LYS A 649 2.54 29.04 1.83
N ARG A 650 2.25 29.95 2.76
CA ARG A 650 2.87 31.28 2.83
C ARG A 650 4.25 31.15 3.47
N VAL A 651 5.29 31.59 2.77
CA VAL A 651 6.69 31.44 3.21
C VAL A 651 7.55 32.53 2.59
N ASP A 652 8.59 33.02 3.26
CA ASP A 652 9.62 33.89 2.66
C ASP A 652 10.78 33.00 2.17
N TRP A 653 10.61 32.36 1.01
CA TRP A 653 11.52 31.29 0.58
C TRP A 653 12.85 31.81 0.03
N ASP A 654 12.91 33.08 -0.40
CA ASP A 654 14.14 33.71 -0.87
C ASP A 654 14.79 34.68 0.13
N ALA A 655 14.22 34.79 1.33
CA ALA A 655 14.70 35.61 2.44
C ALA A 655 14.79 37.11 2.09
N ASP A 656 13.84 37.63 1.28
CA ASP A 656 13.74 39.04 0.94
C ASP A 656 12.91 39.86 1.95
N GLY A 657 12.31 39.19 2.93
CA GLY A 657 11.49 39.76 4.00
C GLY A 657 10.01 39.89 3.64
N LYS A 658 9.57 39.41 2.48
CA LYS A 658 8.17 39.38 2.06
C LYS A 658 7.62 37.97 2.10
N SER A 659 6.32 37.88 2.36
CA SER A 659 5.60 36.61 2.29
C SER A 659 5.31 36.25 0.84
N ASP A 660 5.96 35.20 0.37
CA ASP A 660 5.72 34.53 -0.90
C ASP A 660 4.69 33.40 -0.75
N LEU A 661 4.43 32.68 -1.84
CA LEU A 661 3.51 31.56 -1.89
C LEU A 661 4.15 30.38 -2.62
N VAL A 662 4.09 29.19 -2.01
CA VAL A 662 4.50 27.93 -2.64
C VAL A 662 3.31 26.98 -2.70
N LEU A 663 3.14 26.29 -3.83
CA LEU A 663 1.98 25.47 -4.15
C LEU A 663 2.42 24.07 -4.59
N VAL A 664 1.62 23.07 -4.26
CA VAL A 664 1.73 21.70 -4.78
C VAL A 664 0.37 21.19 -5.26
N GLY A 665 0.37 20.14 -6.07
CA GLY A 665 -0.85 19.66 -6.72
C GLY A 665 -0.69 18.34 -7.47
N ASP A 666 -1.78 17.87 -8.05
CA ASP A 666 -1.79 16.70 -8.92
C ASP A 666 -1.23 17.03 -10.30
N TRP A 667 -0.28 16.21 -10.77
CA TRP A 667 0.41 16.35 -12.06
C TRP A 667 1.22 17.65 -12.20
N MET A 668 1.59 18.24 -11.07
CA MET A 668 2.28 19.51 -11.00
C MET A 668 3.62 19.35 -10.30
N ALA A 669 4.58 20.16 -10.72
CA ALA A 669 5.81 20.39 -9.98
C ALA A 669 5.54 21.35 -8.82
N PRO A 670 6.32 21.29 -7.71
CA PRO A 670 6.35 22.34 -6.71
C PRO A 670 6.51 23.71 -7.38
N THR A 671 5.56 24.61 -7.14
CA THR A 671 5.42 25.87 -7.88
C THR A 671 5.57 27.06 -6.95
N PHE A 672 6.48 27.97 -7.31
CA PHE A 672 6.86 29.12 -6.47
C PHE A 672 6.32 30.42 -7.06
N PHE A 673 5.75 31.26 -6.20
CA PHE A 673 5.29 32.60 -6.52
C PHE A 673 5.97 33.60 -5.61
N ARG A 674 6.67 34.59 -6.20
CA ARG A 674 7.31 35.67 -5.46
C ARG A 674 6.37 36.86 -5.27
N ASN A 675 6.32 37.42 -4.07
CA ASN A 675 5.66 38.67 -3.78
C ASN A 675 6.54 39.87 -4.14
N THR A 676 6.15 40.61 -5.16
CA THR A 676 6.88 41.78 -5.65
C THR A 676 6.48 43.09 -4.96
N GLY A 677 5.67 43.04 -3.90
CA GLY A 677 5.09 44.19 -3.21
C GLY A 677 3.79 44.65 -3.88
N GLY A 678 2.73 43.86 -3.71
CA GLY A 678 1.42 44.10 -4.32
C GLY A 678 1.04 43.15 -5.45
N LYS A 679 1.88 42.16 -5.78
CA LYS A 679 1.62 41.13 -6.80
C LYS A 679 2.39 39.86 -6.52
N LEU A 680 1.83 38.72 -6.91
CA LEU A 680 2.51 37.43 -6.95
C LEU A 680 2.92 37.09 -8.38
N GLU A 681 4.22 36.87 -8.58
CA GLU A 681 4.79 36.48 -9.87
C GLU A 681 5.32 35.05 -9.80
N LYS A 682 4.82 34.16 -10.68
CA LYS A 682 5.33 32.79 -10.80
C LYS A 682 6.82 32.83 -11.17
N ILE A 683 7.65 32.12 -10.42
CA ILE A 683 9.07 31.95 -10.67
C ILE A 683 9.29 30.62 -11.39
N GLU A 684 10.04 30.66 -12.50
CA GLU A 684 10.42 29.47 -13.26
C GLU A 684 11.63 28.79 -12.58
N MET A 685 11.46 27.54 -12.16
CA MET A 685 12.49 26.69 -11.57
C MET A 685 12.59 25.38 -12.36
N PRO A 686 13.39 25.32 -13.44
CA PRO A 686 13.45 24.17 -14.34
C PRO A 686 13.79 22.84 -13.66
N GLU A 687 14.52 22.87 -12.54
CA GLU A 687 14.85 21.70 -11.72
C GLU A 687 13.61 21.02 -11.11
N MET A 688 12.54 21.78 -10.84
CA MET A 688 11.29 21.27 -10.27
C MET A 688 10.48 20.45 -11.28
N GLU A 689 10.74 20.60 -12.58
CA GLU A 689 10.02 19.86 -13.63
C GLU A 689 10.27 18.35 -13.58
N ASN A 690 11.33 17.91 -12.88
CA ASN A 690 11.61 16.50 -12.60
C ASN A 690 10.91 15.97 -11.34
N LEU A 691 10.14 16.83 -10.67
CA LEU A 691 9.40 16.55 -9.44
C LEU A 691 7.89 16.72 -9.66
N LYS A 692 7.35 16.31 -10.83
CA LYS A 692 5.91 16.32 -11.06
C LYS A 692 5.27 15.11 -10.41
N GLY A 693 4.38 15.33 -9.46
CA GLY A 693 3.81 14.27 -8.64
C GLY A 693 2.32 14.41 -8.40
N TRP A 694 1.82 13.62 -7.44
CA TRP A 694 0.48 13.72 -6.89
C TRP A 694 0.60 14.13 -5.43
N TYR A 695 1.05 15.37 -5.25
CA TYR A 695 1.30 15.92 -3.92
C TYR A 695 -0.01 16.19 -3.20
N ARG A 696 -0.01 15.96 -1.88
CA ARG A 696 -1.17 16.13 -1.01
C ARG A 696 -0.92 17.05 0.17
N SER A 697 0.32 17.23 0.56
CA SER A 697 0.68 18.14 1.64
C SER A 697 1.99 18.85 1.36
N LEU A 698 2.08 20.04 1.90
CA LEU A 698 3.27 20.90 1.94
C LEU A 698 3.38 21.41 3.37
N GLU A 699 4.55 21.39 3.98
CA GLU A 699 4.80 22.01 5.28
C GLU A 699 6.14 22.73 5.28
N VAL A 700 6.32 23.73 6.15
CA VAL A 700 7.52 24.58 6.14
C VAL A 700 8.20 24.51 7.50
N ALA A 701 9.49 24.20 7.50
CA ALA A 701 10.32 24.21 8.71
C ALA A 701 11.78 24.49 8.34
N ASP A 702 12.56 24.95 9.31
CA ASP A 702 14.02 24.97 9.20
C ASP A 702 14.55 23.65 9.79
N LEU A 703 14.89 22.68 8.93
CA LEU A 703 15.26 21.32 9.34
C LEU A 703 16.75 21.18 9.63
N ASN A 704 17.56 22.17 9.26
CA ASN A 704 19.02 22.11 9.36
C ASN A 704 19.62 23.25 10.21
N GLN A 705 18.77 24.11 10.80
CA GLN A 705 19.09 25.26 11.64
C GLN A 705 19.86 26.39 10.92
N ASP A 706 19.72 26.54 9.61
CA ASP A 706 20.41 27.59 8.85
C ASP A 706 19.60 28.91 8.72
N ASN A 707 18.38 28.95 9.28
CA ASN A 707 17.39 30.02 9.20
C ASN A 707 16.81 30.25 7.80
N LEU A 708 16.92 29.27 6.90
CA LEU A 708 16.18 29.23 5.65
C LEU A 708 15.00 28.26 5.80
N PRO A 709 13.84 28.58 5.20
CA PRO A 709 12.71 27.66 5.23
C PRO A 709 12.94 26.51 4.24
N ASP A 710 12.98 25.30 4.76
CA ASP A 710 12.87 24.06 3.98
C ASP A 710 11.40 23.71 3.75
N LEU A 711 11.13 22.95 2.69
CA LEU A 711 9.79 22.51 2.35
C LEU A 711 9.68 21.00 2.51
N ILE A 712 8.68 20.55 3.23
CA ILE A 712 8.34 19.15 3.42
C ILE A 712 7.16 18.82 2.51
N LEU A 713 7.32 17.84 1.62
CA LEU A 713 6.35 17.51 0.59
C LEU A 713 5.83 16.08 0.78
N GLY A 714 4.53 15.97 1.02
CA GLY A 714 3.80 14.71 1.03
C GLY A 714 3.28 14.36 -0.35
N ASN A 715 3.67 13.19 -0.86
CA ASN A 715 3.31 12.68 -2.19
C ASN A 715 2.70 11.27 -2.06
N GLN A 716 2.38 10.63 -3.18
CA GLN A 716 1.83 9.28 -3.29
C GLN A 716 2.61 8.20 -2.50
N GLY A 717 3.94 8.32 -2.42
CA GLY A 717 4.82 7.25 -1.98
C GLY A 717 5.05 6.17 -3.05
N LEU A 718 5.86 5.18 -2.73
CA LEU A 718 6.33 4.15 -3.67
C LEU A 718 5.56 2.84 -3.60
N ASN A 719 4.72 2.65 -2.58
CA ASN A 719 3.89 1.47 -2.39
C ASN A 719 2.61 1.50 -3.24
N THR A 720 2.80 1.61 -4.55
CA THR A 720 1.74 1.76 -5.53
C THR A 720 2.06 0.98 -6.80
N ARG A 721 1.02 0.62 -7.55
CA ARG A 721 1.16 -0.01 -8.88
C ARG A 721 1.76 0.94 -9.92
N PHE A 722 1.73 2.23 -9.61
CA PHE A 722 2.23 3.30 -10.45
C PHE A 722 3.74 3.45 -10.24
N LYS A 723 4.51 3.38 -11.31
CA LYS A 723 5.94 3.67 -11.28
C LYS A 723 6.18 4.93 -12.10
N ALA A 724 6.82 5.93 -11.50
CA ALA A 724 7.17 7.18 -12.16
C ALA A 724 8.59 7.59 -11.82
N ASN A 725 9.35 7.90 -12.85
CA ASN A 725 10.66 8.56 -12.80
C ASN A 725 10.81 9.41 -14.08
N PRO A 726 11.83 10.27 -14.20
CA PRO A 726 12.03 11.10 -15.39
C PRO A 726 12.11 10.34 -16.72
N GLU A 727 12.51 9.05 -16.71
CA GLU A 727 12.58 8.20 -17.90
C GLU A 727 11.27 7.44 -18.21
N GLN A 728 10.46 7.17 -17.18
CA GLN A 728 9.26 6.34 -17.21
C GLN A 728 8.09 7.09 -16.55
N GLY A 729 7.73 8.24 -17.10
CA GLY A 729 6.61 9.03 -16.62
C GLY A 729 5.25 8.33 -16.81
N ILE A 730 4.35 8.57 -15.85
CA ILE A 730 2.93 8.28 -15.99
C ILE A 730 2.30 9.45 -16.70
N GLN A 731 1.46 9.18 -17.68
CA GLN A 731 0.77 10.22 -18.42
C GLN A 731 -0.74 10.00 -18.40
N MET A 732 -1.49 11.08 -18.47
CA MET A 732 -2.93 11.05 -18.69
C MET A 732 -3.28 11.91 -19.89
N TYR A 733 -3.96 11.29 -20.86
CA TYR A 733 -4.51 11.97 -22.03
C TYR A 733 -5.98 12.25 -21.80
N LEU A 734 -6.36 13.52 -21.87
CA LEU A 734 -7.72 13.98 -21.68
C LEU A 734 -8.30 14.46 -23.00
N ASN A 735 -9.36 13.78 -23.48
CA ASN A 735 -10.07 14.15 -24.71
C ASN A 735 -11.41 13.42 -24.84
N ASP A 736 -12.22 13.83 -25.80
CA ASP A 736 -13.36 13.07 -26.33
C ASP A 736 -12.85 12.16 -27.47
N PHE A 737 -12.51 10.91 -27.14
CA PHE A 737 -11.76 10.07 -28.06
C PHE A 737 -12.60 9.48 -29.20
N ASP A 738 -13.91 9.35 -29.02
CA ASP A 738 -14.84 8.88 -30.04
C ASP A 738 -15.85 9.93 -30.53
N GLN A 739 -15.66 11.19 -30.12
CA GLN A 739 -16.43 12.37 -30.54
C GLN A 739 -17.91 12.28 -30.18
N ASN A 740 -18.21 11.75 -28.99
CA ASN A 740 -19.57 11.54 -28.50
C ASN A 740 -20.05 12.64 -27.52
N GLY A 741 -19.16 13.56 -27.12
CA GLY A 741 -19.40 14.65 -26.17
C GLY A 741 -19.00 14.35 -24.72
N SER A 742 -18.56 13.13 -24.42
CA SER A 742 -17.94 12.73 -23.15
C SER A 742 -16.43 12.99 -23.22
N ILE A 743 -15.82 13.30 -22.09
CA ILE A 743 -14.37 13.45 -21.97
C ILE A 743 -13.84 12.26 -21.17
N GLU A 744 -12.80 11.61 -21.68
CA GLU A 744 -12.17 10.46 -21.04
C GLU A 744 -10.75 10.78 -20.55
N GLN A 745 -10.39 10.19 -19.41
CA GLN A 745 -9.07 10.24 -18.78
C GLN A 745 -8.28 8.95 -19.10
N VAL A 746 -7.55 8.92 -20.21
CA VAL A 746 -6.79 7.72 -20.61
C VAL A 746 -5.41 7.76 -19.97
N PHE A 747 -5.21 6.96 -18.91
CA PHE A 747 -3.90 6.78 -18.27
C PHE A 747 -2.99 5.86 -19.09
N THR A 748 -1.72 6.25 -19.17
CA THR A 748 -0.69 5.57 -19.98
C THR A 748 0.66 5.57 -19.29
N ILE A 749 1.55 4.67 -19.70
CA ILE A 749 2.99 4.72 -19.39
C ILE A 749 3.79 4.99 -20.64
N LEU A 750 4.93 5.65 -20.45
CA LEU A 750 6.00 5.67 -21.41
C LEU A 750 6.90 4.43 -21.22
N LYS A 751 6.84 3.48 -22.16
CA LYS A 751 7.67 2.28 -22.16
C LYS A 751 8.50 2.24 -23.43
N ASP A 752 9.83 2.18 -23.31
CA ASP A 752 10.76 2.14 -24.46
C ASP A 752 10.52 3.26 -25.50
N GLY A 753 10.11 4.44 -25.04
CA GLY A 753 9.79 5.60 -25.87
C GLY A 753 8.42 5.53 -26.59
N VAL A 754 7.58 4.54 -26.30
CA VAL A 754 6.20 4.47 -26.79
C VAL A 754 5.17 4.58 -25.66
N THR A 755 4.08 5.28 -25.93
CA THR A 755 2.98 5.46 -24.98
C THR A 755 2.01 4.29 -25.09
N VAL A 756 1.83 3.54 -23.99
CA VAL A 756 0.91 2.39 -23.94
C VAL A 756 -0.15 2.60 -22.85
N PRO A 757 -1.42 2.25 -23.08
CA PRO A 757 -2.46 2.39 -22.06
C PRO A 757 -2.22 1.50 -20.84
N TYR A 758 -2.50 2.02 -19.65
CA TYR A 758 -2.63 1.21 -18.44
C TYR A 758 -3.93 0.40 -18.43
N THR A 759 -5.01 0.98 -18.95
CA THR A 759 -6.38 0.46 -18.94
C THR A 759 -6.50 -0.89 -19.64
N LEU A 760 -7.35 -1.78 -19.11
CA LEU A 760 -7.66 -3.06 -19.77
C LEU A 760 -8.63 -2.84 -20.95
N LYS A 761 -8.60 -3.76 -21.93
CA LYS A 761 -9.44 -3.66 -23.13
C LYS A 761 -10.93 -3.50 -22.79
N HIS A 762 -11.45 -4.30 -21.87
CA HIS A 762 -12.88 -4.30 -21.55
C HIS A 762 -13.31 -3.03 -20.80
N GLU A 763 -12.43 -2.46 -19.97
CA GLU A 763 -12.66 -1.16 -19.31
C GLU A 763 -12.70 -0.05 -20.36
N LEU A 764 -11.72 -0.04 -21.27
CA LEU A 764 -11.65 0.96 -22.32
C LEU A 764 -12.84 0.88 -23.29
N GLU A 765 -13.30 -0.32 -23.66
CA GLU A 765 -14.45 -0.46 -24.57
C GLU A 765 -15.81 -0.17 -23.91
N MET A 766 -15.92 -0.28 -22.58
CA MET A 766 -17.11 0.14 -21.84
C MET A 766 -17.31 1.65 -21.90
N GLN A 767 -16.22 2.42 -21.92
CA GLN A 767 -16.26 3.88 -22.05
C GLN A 767 -16.25 4.32 -23.52
N ILE A 768 -15.49 3.63 -24.38
CA ILE A 768 -15.28 3.97 -25.79
C ILE A 768 -15.71 2.77 -26.68
N PRO A 769 -17.00 2.65 -27.06
CA PRO A 769 -17.52 1.46 -27.73
C PRO A 769 -16.88 1.12 -29.09
N SER A 770 -16.18 2.08 -29.71
CA SER A 770 -15.45 1.85 -30.96
C SER A 770 -14.29 0.86 -30.80
N ILE A 771 -13.71 0.74 -29.60
CA ILE A 771 -12.62 -0.19 -29.27
C ILE A 771 -13.04 -1.64 -29.52
N LYS A 772 -14.26 -2.02 -29.12
CA LYS A 772 -14.81 -3.38 -29.32
C LYS A 772 -14.85 -3.79 -30.78
N LYS A 773 -15.11 -2.85 -31.69
CA LYS A 773 -15.16 -3.11 -33.14
C LYS A 773 -13.76 -3.25 -33.74
N LYS A 774 -12.79 -2.53 -33.18
CA LYS A 774 -11.40 -2.51 -33.65
C LYS A 774 -10.61 -3.73 -33.18
N TYR A 775 -10.80 -4.12 -31.92
CA TYR A 775 -10.12 -5.25 -31.30
C TYR A 775 -11.16 -6.27 -30.82
N ILE A 776 -11.37 -7.33 -31.61
CA ILE A 776 -12.30 -8.41 -31.22
C ILE A 776 -11.71 -9.25 -30.09
N LYS A 777 -10.42 -9.61 -30.23
CA LYS A 777 -9.65 -10.40 -29.26
C LYS A 777 -8.81 -9.51 -28.34
N TYR A 778 -8.57 -9.97 -27.12
CA TYR A 778 -7.63 -9.35 -26.17
C TYR A 778 -6.20 -9.37 -26.71
N ALA A 779 -5.77 -10.49 -27.29
CA ALA A 779 -4.44 -10.61 -27.90
C ALA A 779 -4.15 -9.55 -28.99
N ASN A 780 -5.19 -8.97 -29.61
CA ASN A 780 -5.03 -7.90 -30.60
C ASN A 780 -4.85 -6.50 -29.97
N TYR A 781 -5.15 -6.35 -28.68
CA TYR A 781 -5.08 -5.09 -27.92
C TYR A 781 -3.81 -4.99 -27.06
N ASN A 782 -3.34 -6.09 -26.47
CA ASN A 782 -2.39 -6.05 -25.35
C ASN A 782 -1.10 -5.25 -25.61
N ASN A 783 -0.58 -5.30 -26.84
CA ASN A 783 0.64 -4.62 -27.28
C ASN A 783 0.40 -3.33 -28.07
N GLN A 784 -0.82 -2.81 -28.09
CA GLN A 784 -1.14 -1.62 -28.87
C GLN A 784 -0.68 -0.35 -28.17
N THR A 785 -0.03 0.53 -28.94
CA THR A 785 0.33 1.87 -28.50
C THR A 785 -0.85 2.83 -28.66
N LEU A 786 -0.80 3.97 -27.96
CA LEU A 786 -1.90 4.94 -27.98
C LEU A 786 -2.20 5.48 -29.40
N ASP A 787 -1.18 5.70 -30.22
CA ASP A 787 -1.29 6.14 -31.63
C ASP A 787 -1.80 5.05 -32.58
N GLN A 788 -1.67 3.78 -32.20
CA GLN A 788 -2.31 2.68 -32.91
C GLN A 788 -3.78 2.56 -32.55
N ILE A 789 -4.16 2.93 -31.33
CA ILE A 789 -5.54 2.84 -30.83
C ILE A 789 -6.38 4.03 -31.33
N PHE A 790 -5.87 5.26 -31.21
CA PHE A 790 -6.60 6.49 -31.50
C PHE A 790 -6.03 7.27 -32.69
N ASN A 791 -6.85 8.17 -33.25
CA ASN A 791 -6.44 9.01 -34.38
C ASN A 791 -5.44 10.11 -33.93
N SER A 792 -4.39 10.35 -34.70
CA SER A 792 -3.39 11.40 -34.44
C SER A 792 -3.98 12.81 -34.29
N ASP A 793 -5.06 13.12 -35.01
CA ASP A 793 -5.75 14.41 -34.92
C ASP A 793 -6.46 14.61 -33.56
N VAL A 794 -6.88 13.51 -32.92
CA VAL A 794 -7.45 13.53 -31.57
C VAL A 794 -6.31 13.65 -30.56
N LEU A 795 -5.28 12.81 -30.68
CA LEU A 795 -4.13 12.82 -29.76
C LEU A 795 -3.44 14.19 -29.71
N SER A 796 -3.20 14.83 -30.85
CA SER A 796 -2.58 16.16 -30.92
C SER A 796 -3.42 17.31 -30.32
N LYS A 797 -4.70 17.08 -30.04
CA LYS A 797 -5.61 18.03 -29.38
C LYS A 797 -5.91 17.65 -27.93
N SER A 798 -5.31 16.59 -27.43
CA SER A 798 -5.53 16.14 -26.05
C SER A 798 -4.74 17.02 -25.10
N ILE A 799 -5.29 17.26 -23.91
CA ILE A 799 -4.47 17.74 -22.79
C ILE A 799 -3.67 16.54 -22.30
N VAL A 800 -2.37 16.74 -22.11
CA VAL A 800 -1.46 15.69 -21.64
C VAL A 800 -0.88 16.15 -20.32
N LEU A 801 -1.15 15.38 -19.26
CA LEU A 801 -0.54 15.55 -17.96
C LEU A 801 0.54 14.50 -17.76
N GLU A 802 1.55 14.82 -16.95
CA GLU A 802 2.67 13.92 -16.66
C GLU A 802 3.03 13.98 -15.18
N ALA A 803 3.21 12.81 -14.58
CA ALA A 803 3.82 12.62 -13.29
C ALA A 803 5.08 11.80 -13.48
N ASN A 804 6.20 12.30 -12.98
CA ASN A 804 7.54 11.71 -13.11
C ASN A 804 8.23 11.54 -11.76
N HIS A 805 7.52 11.80 -10.65
CA HIS A 805 8.05 11.66 -9.29
C HIS A 805 6.93 11.34 -8.29
N LEU A 806 7.09 10.28 -7.50
CA LEU A 806 6.09 9.84 -6.51
C LEU A 806 6.60 9.81 -5.07
N GLU A 807 7.89 10.02 -4.85
CA GLU A 807 8.45 10.02 -3.50
C GLU A 807 7.96 11.23 -2.71
N SER A 808 7.73 11.01 -1.41
CA SER A 808 7.65 12.07 -0.42
C SER A 808 9.06 12.45 0.02
N GLY A 809 9.27 13.69 0.43
CA GLY A 809 10.60 14.15 0.79
C GLY A 809 10.64 15.62 1.18
N VAL A 810 11.84 16.18 1.19
CA VAL A 810 12.10 17.58 1.53
C VAL A 810 12.87 18.28 0.44
N LEU A 811 12.51 19.54 0.18
CA LEU A 811 13.35 20.48 -0.55
C LEU A 811 14.12 21.30 0.48
N ILE A 812 15.40 20.96 0.66
CA ILE A 812 16.32 21.72 1.51
C ILE A 812 16.70 23.01 0.80
N ASN A 813 16.47 24.14 1.43
CA ASN A 813 16.76 25.45 0.89
C ASN A 813 18.26 25.75 1.03
N LEU A 814 18.94 25.91 -0.11
CA LEU A 814 20.37 26.24 -0.15
C LEU A 814 20.62 27.75 -0.25
N GLY A 815 19.55 28.55 -0.21
CA GLY A 815 19.55 30.00 -0.37
C GLY A 815 19.60 30.46 -1.81
N GLN A 816 19.27 31.75 -2.02
CA GLN A 816 19.22 32.40 -3.33
C GLN A 816 18.28 31.70 -4.33
N GLY A 817 17.25 31.02 -3.83
CA GLY A 817 16.28 30.29 -4.64
C GLY A 817 16.78 28.97 -5.22
N ASN A 818 17.77 28.34 -4.59
CA ASN A 818 18.21 26.99 -4.95
C ASN A 818 17.71 25.99 -3.89
N PHE A 819 17.26 24.82 -4.35
CA PHE A 819 16.80 23.74 -3.48
C PHE A 819 17.47 22.41 -3.82
N GLU A 820 17.68 21.57 -2.79
CA GLU A 820 18.11 20.18 -2.92
C GLU A 820 16.98 19.24 -2.49
N TRP A 821 16.58 18.31 -3.35
CA TRP A 821 15.63 17.26 -2.99
C TRP A 821 16.30 16.17 -2.14
N LYS A 822 15.65 15.80 -1.03
CA LYS A 822 16.00 14.62 -0.23
C LYS A 822 14.75 13.79 0.03
N SER A 823 14.70 12.58 -0.49
CA SER A 823 13.60 11.64 -0.23
C SER A 823 13.54 11.26 1.25
N PHE A 824 12.33 11.02 1.76
CA PHE A 824 12.20 10.39 3.07
C PHE A 824 12.71 8.94 3.06
N PRO A 825 13.05 8.38 4.24
CA PRO A 825 13.32 6.95 4.40
C PRO A 825 12.20 6.08 3.83
N ILE A 826 12.53 4.84 3.47
CA ILE A 826 11.63 3.97 2.72
C ILE A 826 10.34 3.64 3.49
N GLU A 827 10.40 3.61 4.81
CA GLU A 827 9.28 3.38 5.73
C GLU A 827 8.22 4.49 5.63
N ALA A 828 8.64 5.70 5.24
CA ALA A 828 7.77 6.84 5.00
C ALA A 828 7.23 6.90 3.56
N GLN A 829 7.65 5.98 2.68
CA GLN A 829 7.15 5.86 1.30
C GLN A 829 6.00 4.84 1.16
N LYS A 830 5.49 4.31 2.27
CA LYS A 830 4.51 3.21 2.29
C LYS A 830 3.09 3.58 1.88
N SER A 831 2.75 4.86 1.85
CA SER A 831 1.42 5.37 1.50
C SER A 831 1.50 6.84 1.09
N TRP A 832 0.35 7.40 0.71
CA TRP A 832 0.21 8.84 0.53
C TRP A 832 0.45 9.54 1.86
N VAL A 833 1.17 10.65 1.80
CA VAL A 833 1.33 11.55 2.94
C VAL A 833 0.35 12.71 2.76
N PHE A 834 -0.76 12.67 3.50
CA PHE A 834 -1.82 13.69 3.43
C PHE A 834 -1.61 14.87 4.38
N ALA A 835 -0.72 14.72 5.36
CA ALA A 835 -0.40 15.77 6.32
C ALA A 835 0.98 15.50 6.91
N SER A 836 1.65 16.56 7.34
CA SER A 836 2.93 16.53 8.04
C SER A 836 2.91 17.55 9.16
N GLU A 837 3.57 17.23 10.27
CA GLU A 837 3.66 18.09 11.43
C GLU A 837 5.08 17.96 11.99
N VAL A 838 5.71 19.09 12.33
CA VAL A 838 7.14 19.16 12.64
C VAL A 838 7.34 19.49 14.11
N TYR A 839 8.08 18.62 14.82
CA TYR A 839 8.50 18.85 16.20
C TYR A 839 9.87 18.22 16.46
N ASP A 840 10.66 18.89 17.29
CA ASP A 840 11.91 18.38 17.84
C ASP A 840 11.59 17.50 19.07
N PHE A 841 11.43 16.19 18.84
CA PHE A 841 11.05 15.22 19.89
C PHE A 841 12.22 14.79 20.78
N ASN A 842 13.44 14.85 20.27
CA ASN A 842 14.67 14.43 20.95
C ASN A 842 15.49 15.61 21.50
N GLN A 843 15.04 16.85 21.28
CA GLN A 843 15.65 18.09 21.75
C GLN A 843 17.07 18.32 21.21
N ASP A 844 17.35 17.87 20.00
CA ASP A 844 18.64 18.13 19.33
C ASP A 844 18.64 19.38 18.44
N GLY A 845 17.50 20.08 18.40
CA GLY A 845 17.23 21.33 17.70
C GLY A 845 16.58 21.07 16.35
#